data_AF-A0A8J2WPS4-F1
#
_entry.id   AF-A0A8J2WPS4-F1
#
_cell.length_a   1.000
_cell.length_b   1.000
_cell.length_c   1.000
_cell.angle_alpha   90.00
_cell.angle_beta   90.00
_cell.angle_gamma   90.00
#
_symmetry.space_group_name_H-M   'P 1'
#
loop_
_entity.id
_entity.type
_entity.pdbx_description
1 polymer ?
#
loop_
_entity_poly.entity_id
_entity_poly.type
_entity_poly.pdbx_seq_one_letter_code
_entity_poly.pdbx_strand_id
1 'polypeptide(L)'
;MQPPNEKQIPAAAFTETKRLAENARNVVSLGHINDKVVVLKRVRAATANPDRCPASRRFDAERRYAWALSEDSDFVLRPIYTIVEAPVMAMVMPYCVHGSLDLLCRRPLSYVFSLLLMTDAAKGVAHAHALGVVLRDVKPGNCLVGADGVARLADFELAGTPDELRRPAPRYGGGPAGKPRKTFEGTPEYVAPELLEAYDAAPARNSSADPMRAAATFASDVYSLAVLANEVASGKAPYEGAERPDAQLQTVIETTYTTPALCRAVVAGRRPDLADPCGRSVFPQLVESAWAADAAARPTARSFAESLVDLGEAHYGNCLGEEIHFLKGAFEPTWRRKHLDVLFLVPERLGHELPPPPPPPLPELSAAQIARLDALGRARSGGPRRRGHGVELAPGPRESMEDTAAAAEWGASACYVVVDGHGGAEAAEVVVDLLPRLIGAELLAGGTDDAAVRAALHRAFLRGDEACRPAKGGACVVVALLLGDDLFVSSAGDCRAILDRDGDETWTWSRACPASPDAAQGPFAGGVVALSRDHRPSDAAEAVCVTAVGGRVFTLPGEAEPRVAHRSGKGGVRITRALGDADYPGVIPDPHIVGPVRLLGRDATLTLVTDGVSDRLSDDAVAQILRDTCPEPHLGPKALLVAALDAGADDNVCALVVYLNRHP
;
A
#
# COMPACT_ATOMS: atom_id res chain seq x y z
N MET A 1 -23.37 34.10 -2.24
CA MET A 1 -23.99 32.85 -1.74
C MET A 1 -24.27 33.00 -0.25
N GLN A 2 -25.49 32.72 0.22
CA GLN A 2 -25.73 32.41 1.64
C GLN A 2 -25.90 30.89 1.75
N PRO A 3 -25.38 30.22 2.78
CA PRO A 3 -25.43 28.76 2.88
C PRO A 3 -26.85 28.32 3.24
N PRO A 4 -27.61 27.70 2.33
CA PRO A 4 -29.05 27.50 2.52
C PRO A 4 -29.40 26.43 3.56
N ASN A 5 -28.41 25.67 4.06
CA ASN A 5 -28.61 24.54 4.98
C ASN A 5 -27.53 24.45 6.08
N GLU A 6 -26.92 25.57 6.47
CA GLU A 6 -25.91 25.60 7.53
C GLU A 6 -26.49 25.13 8.88
N LYS A 7 -25.85 24.14 9.50
CA LYS A 7 -26.19 23.67 10.86
C LYS A 7 -25.19 24.23 11.86
N GLN A 8 -25.68 24.80 12.95
CA GLN A 8 -24.84 25.35 14.02
C GLN A 8 -24.99 24.56 15.32
N ILE A 9 -23.91 24.49 16.10
CA ILE A 9 -23.88 23.84 17.42
C ILE A 9 -23.06 24.69 18.40
N PRO A 10 -23.29 24.57 19.72
CA PRO A 10 -22.46 25.22 20.73
C PRO A 10 -21.06 24.60 20.81
N ALA A 11 -20.07 25.38 21.24
CA ALA A 11 -18.69 24.91 21.39
C ALA A 11 -18.57 23.71 22.35
N ALA A 12 -19.41 23.68 23.38
CA ALA A 12 -19.46 22.61 24.39
C ALA A 12 -19.90 21.24 23.84
N ALA A 13 -20.47 21.18 22.62
CA ALA A 13 -20.86 19.92 22.00
C ALA A 13 -19.67 19.10 21.47
N PHE A 14 -18.49 19.71 21.32
CA PHE A 14 -17.29 19.06 20.82
C PHE A 14 -16.32 18.73 21.95
N THR A 15 -15.90 17.47 22.02
CA THR A 15 -14.86 17.00 22.94
C THR A 15 -13.57 16.76 22.17
N GLU A 16 -12.53 17.54 22.43
CA GLU A 16 -11.21 17.38 21.79
C GLU A 16 -10.49 16.14 22.33
N THR A 17 -9.96 15.32 21.42
CA THR A 17 -9.19 14.11 21.76
C THR A 17 -7.72 14.26 21.40
N LYS A 18 -7.42 14.85 20.25
CA LYS A 18 -6.03 15.01 19.76
C LYS A 18 -5.92 16.21 18.84
N ARG A 19 -4.87 17.02 18.99
CA ARG A 19 -4.52 18.06 18.01
C ARG A 19 -3.84 17.41 16.80
N LEU A 20 -4.35 17.68 15.60
CA LEU A 20 -3.84 17.12 14.34
C LEU A 20 -2.82 18.05 13.67
N ALA A 21 -3.12 19.35 13.63
CA ALA A 21 -2.24 20.35 13.01
C ALA A 21 -2.46 21.74 13.62
N GLU A 22 -1.44 22.59 13.51
CA GLU A 22 -1.48 23.97 13.98
C GLU A 22 -0.63 24.84 13.07
N ASN A 23 -1.17 26.00 12.66
CA ASN A 23 -0.42 27.04 11.98
C ASN A 23 -0.77 28.41 12.55
N ALA A 24 -0.22 29.48 11.96
CA ALA A 24 -0.44 30.84 12.44
C ALA A 24 -1.92 31.28 12.43
N ARG A 25 -2.78 30.64 11.62
CA ARG A 25 -4.18 31.02 11.41
C ARG A 25 -5.18 30.05 12.04
N ASN A 26 -4.87 28.76 12.08
CA ASN A 26 -5.81 27.71 12.43
C ASN A 26 -5.21 26.66 13.37
N VAL A 27 -6.10 26.00 14.10
CA VAL A 27 -5.83 24.76 14.85
C VAL A 27 -6.82 23.71 14.36
N VAL A 28 -6.31 22.57 13.95
CA VAL A 28 -7.11 21.42 13.52
C VAL A 28 -6.99 20.34 14.58
N SER A 29 -8.13 19.88 15.10
CA SER A 29 -8.18 18.88 16.16
C SER A 29 -9.18 17.76 15.84
N LEU A 30 -8.83 16.54 16.20
CA LEU A 30 -9.71 15.37 16.22
C LEU A 30 -10.49 15.35 17.53
N GLY A 31 -11.76 14.99 17.46
CA GLY A 31 -12.61 14.86 18.64
C GLY A 31 -13.91 14.12 18.34
N HIS A 32 -14.85 14.24 19.27
CA HIS A 32 -16.15 13.59 19.17
C HIS A 32 -17.30 14.58 19.35
N ILE A 33 -18.41 14.33 18.66
CA ILE A 33 -19.73 14.93 18.89
C ILE A 33 -20.76 13.81 18.86
N ASN A 34 -21.52 13.63 19.93
CA ASN A 34 -22.51 12.55 20.06
C ASN A 34 -21.93 11.18 19.62
N ASP A 35 -20.77 10.83 20.18
CA ASP A 35 -19.98 9.62 19.91
C ASP A 35 -19.42 9.47 18.48
N LYS A 36 -19.70 10.40 17.57
CA LYS A 36 -19.13 10.40 16.21
C LYS A 36 -17.78 11.10 16.17
N VAL A 37 -16.78 10.43 15.60
CA VAL A 37 -15.45 11.00 15.33
C VAL A 37 -15.57 12.10 14.28
N VAL A 38 -15.10 13.29 14.63
CA VAL A 38 -15.13 14.49 13.76
C VAL A 38 -13.85 15.29 13.88
N VAL A 39 -13.62 16.17 12.91
CA VAL A 39 -12.49 17.12 12.90
C VAL A 39 -13.01 18.53 13.12
N LEU A 40 -12.36 19.29 13.99
CA LEU A 40 -12.62 20.69 14.24
C LEU A 40 -11.49 21.54 13.65
N LYS A 41 -11.78 22.37 12.64
CA LYS A 41 -10.88 23.44 12.17
C LYS A 41 -11.28 24.74 12.85
N ARG A 42 -10.51 25.16 13.86
CA ARG A 42 -10.73 26.37 14.67
C ARG A 42 -9.82 27.49 14.21
N VAL A 43 -10.35 28.69 14.07
CA VAL A 43 -9.57 29.90 13.73
C VAL A 43 -8.93 30.49 14.97
N ARG A 44 -7.65 30.88 14.87
CA ARG A 44 -6.92 31.56 15.93
C ARG A 44 -7.39 33.01 16.06
N ALA A 45 -7.59 33.46 17.29
CA ALA A 45 -7.92 34.84 17.65
C ALA A 45 -9.29 35.37 17.17
N ALA A 46 -10.36 34.57 17.28
CA ALA A 46 -11.72 35.10 17.27
C ALA A 46 -11.96 35.93 18.55
N THR A 47 -11.76 37.25 18.47
CA THR A 47 -12.05 38.16 19.57
C THR A 47 -13.56 38.34 19.73
N ALA A 48 -14.00 38.85 20.88
CA ALA A 48 -15.42 39.03 21.25
C ALA A 48 -16.23 39.98 20.33
N ASN A 49 -15.62 40.59 19.30
CA ASN A 49 -16.30 41.43 18.31
C ASN A 49 -16.07 40.90 16.88
N PRO A 50 -16.94 39.99 16.39
CA PRO A 50 -16.82 39.35 15.07
C PRO A 50 -16.75 40.34 13.91
N ASP A 51 -17.44 41.48 14.00
CA ASP A 51 -17.56 42.46 12.91
C ASP A 51 -16.24 43.22 12.61
N ARG A 52 -15.32 43.22 13.57
CA ARG A 52 -14.07 44.01 13.53
C ARG A 52 -12.79 43.17 13.46
N CYS A 53 -12.87 41.84 13.60
CA CYS A 53 -11.69 40.97 13.54
C CYS A 53 -11.43 40.46 12.11
N PRO A 54 -10.22 40.67 11.54
CA PRO A 54 -9.83 40.08 10.26
C PRO A 54 -9.98 38.56 10.19
N ALA A 55 -9.78 37.86 11.31
CA ALA A 55 -9.89 36.40 11.40
C ALA A 55 -11.33 35.93 11.22
N SER A 56 -12.31 36.64 11.81
CA SER A 56 -13.74 36.33 11.68
C SER A 56 -14.24 36.51 10.25
N ARG A 57 -13.80 37.56 9.53
CA ARG A 57 -14.19 37.75 8.12
C ARG A 57 -13.60 36.70 7.19
N ARG A 58 -12.40 36.21 7.47
CA ARG A 58 -11.77 35.09 6.72
C ARG A 58 -12.54 33.80 6.97
N PHE A 59 -12.87 33.53 8.24
CA PHE A 59 -13.71 32.41 8.62
C PHE A 59 -15.07 32.43 7.91
N ASP A 60 -15.74 33.59 7.89
CA ASP A 60 -17.04 33.74 7.23
C ASP A 60 -16.96 33.49 5.73
N ALA A 61 -15.91 33.98 5.06
CA ALA A 61 -15.70 33.75 3.64
C ALA A 61 -15.46 32.27 3.34
N GLU A 62 -14.56 31.61 4.08
CA GLU A 62 -14.25 30.19 3.93
C GLU A 62 -15.50 29.34 4.19
N ARG A 63 -16.20 29.59 5.30
CA ARG A 63 -17.46 28.91 5.68
C ARG A 63 -18.49 29.00 4.57
N ARG A 64 -18.69 30.19 4.00
CA ARG A 64 -19.67 30.43 2.94
C ARG A 64 -19.39 29.55 1.72
N TYR A 65 -18.13 29.42 1.32
CA TYR A 65 -17.73 28.57 0.21
C TYR A 65 -17.81 27.08 0.55
N ALA A 66 -17.33 26.67 1.72
CA ALA A 66 -17.39 25.27 2.16
C ALA A 66 -18.82 24.72 2.14
N TRP A 67 -19.80 25.49 2.63
CA TRP A 67 -21.20 25.08 2.61
C TRP A 67 -21.83 25.14 1.21
N ALA A 68 -21.59 26.21 0.44
CA ALA A 68 -22.22 26.38 -0.86
C ALA A 68 -21.69 25.40 -1.91
N LEU A 69 -20.40 25.05 -1.87
CA LEU A 69 -19.77 24.12 -2.82
C LEU A 69 -20.02 22.65 -2.49
N SER A 70 -20.45 22.32 -1.26
CA SER A 70 -20.64 20.93 -0.82
C SER A 70 -22.08 20.45 -0.81
N GLU A 71 -23.03 21.32 -1.18
CA GLU A 71 -24.45 20.98 -1.12
C GLU A 71 -24.82 19.86 -2.09
N ASP A 72 -24.34 19.96 -3.34
CA ASP A 72 -24.66 19.07 -4.46
C ASP A 72 -23.39 18.42 -5.07
N SER A 73 -22.39 18.13 -4.23
CA SER A 73 -21.14 17.53 -4.69
C SER A 73 -20.55 16.54 -3.70
N ASP A 74 -20.32 15.32 -4.17
CA ASP A 74 -19.58 14.29 -3.44
C ASP A 74 -18.07 14.58 -3.39
N PHE A 75 -17.57 15.46 -4.25
CA PHE A 75 -16.14 15.78 -4.44
C PHE A 75 -15.71 17.06 -3.68
N VAL A 76 -16.58 17.61 -2.84
CA VAL A 76 -16.28 18.76 -1.97
C VAL A 76 -16.62 18.37 -0.54
N LEU A 77 -15.70 18.59 0.39
CA LEU A 77 -15.85 18.17 1.77
C LEU A 77 -16.95 18.99 2.45
N ARG A 78 -18.05 18.32 2.77
CA ARG A 78 -19.20 18.92 3.42
C ARG A 78 -18.97 19.14 4.92
N PRO A 79 -19.07 20.39 5.43
CA PRO A 79 -19.13 20.62 6.86
C PRO A 79 -20.38 19.95 7.47
N ILE A 80 -20.22 19.35 8.65
CA ILE A 80 -21.33 18.78 9.42
C ILE A 80 -22.02 19.89 10.22
N TYR A 81 -21.21 20.71 10.88
CA TYR A 81 -21.66 21.83 11.71
C TYR A 81 -20.70 23.02 11.63
N THR A 82 -21.20 24.17 12.06
CA THR A 82 -20.41 25.38 12.30
C THR A 82 -20.55 25.80 13.76
N ILE A 83 -19.47 26.28 14.35
CA ILE A 83 -19.44 26.91 15.67
C ILE A 83 -19.11 28.39 15.46
N VAL A 84 -20.04 29.27 15.83
CA VAL A 84 -19.94 30.74 15.71
C VAL A 84 -20.09 31.38 17.09
N GLU A 85 -19.44 30.80 18.10
CA GLU A 85 -19.53 31.22 19.49
C GLU A 85 -18.19 31.77 19.95
N ALA A 86 -18.04 33.09 20.13
CA ALA A 86 -16.79 33.65 20.62
C ALA A 86 -16.41 33.07 22.01
N PRO A 87 -15.14 32.66 22.24
CA PRO A 87 -13.95 32.85 21.41
C PRO A 87 -13.66 31.71 20.41
N VAL A 88 -14.60 30.77 20.20
CA VAL A 88 -14.49 29.59 19.33
C VAL A 88 -15.27 29.79 18.03
N MET A 89 -14.55 30.16 16.97
CA MET A 89 -15.06 30.08 15.59
C MET A 89 -14.44 28.87 14.90
N ALA A 90 -15.27 27.93 14.47
CA ALA A 90 -14.78 26.68 13.89
C ALA A 90 -15.77 26.02 12.93
N MET A 91 -15.24 25.23 12.00
CA MET A 91 -16.02 24.29 11.19
C MET A 91 -15.77 22.88 11.69
N VAL A 92 -16.85 22.10 11.82
CA VAL A 92 -16.82 20.68 12.16
C VAL A 92 -16.99 19.89 10.87
N MET A 93 -16.05 19.01 10.58
CA MET A 93 -15.98 18.23 9.35
C MET A 93 -15.92 16.74 9.66
N PRO A 94 -16.30 15.87 8.70
CA PRO A 94 -16.05 14.43 8.81
C PRO A 94 -14.56 14.15 8.94
N TYR A 95 -14.19 13.14 9.73
CA TYR A 95 -12.82 12.65 9.74
C TYR A 95 -12.53 11.84 8.48
N CYS A 96 -11.61 12.32 7.65
CA CYS A 96 -11.14 11.63 6.45
C CYS A 96 -10.00 10.69 6.84
N VAL A 97 -10.31 9.39 6.95
CA VAL A 97 -9.41 8.38 7.55
C VAL A 97 -8.10 8.17 6.80
N HIS A 98 -8.07 8.47 5.49
CA HIS A 98 -6.87 8.33 4.65
C HIS A 98 -6.05 9.62 4.57
N GLY A 99 -6.46 10.68 5.27
CA GLY A 99 -5.75 11.96 5.27
C GLY A 99 -5.90 12.73 3.96
N SER A 100 -4.95 13.62 3.70
CA SER A 100 -4.86 14.43 2.49
C SER A 100 -4.11 13.70 1.38
N LEU A 101 -4.34 14.10 0.13
CA LEU A 101 -3.75 13.47 -1.04
C LEU A 101 -2.23 13.65 -1.08
N ASP A 102 -1.66 14.72 -0.52
CA ASP A 102 -0.19 14.90 -0.38
C ASP A 102 0.46 13.89 0.58
N LEU A 103 -0.27 13.44 1.60
CA LEU A 103 0.16 12.37 2.49
C LEU A 103 -0.07 11.01 1.83
N LEU A 104 -1.16 10.87 1.09
CA LEU A 104 -1.53 9.64 0.42
C LEU A 104 -0.56 9.30 -0.72
N CYS A 105 -0.15 10.29 -1.52
CA CYS A 105 0.82 10.14 -2.61
C CYS A 105 2.23 9.79 -2.14
N ARG A 106 2.52 9.89 -0.84
CA ARG A 106 3.77 9.36 -0.25
C ARG A 106 3.74 7.84 -0.06
N ARG A 107 2.58 7.22 -0.28
CA ARG A 107 2.39 5.78 -0.25
C ARG A 107 2.31 5.25 -1.69
N PRO A 108 2.66 3.99 -1.95
CA PRO A 108 2.43 3.39 -3.26
C PRO A 108 0.91 3.32 -3.51
N LEU A 109 0.44 3.99 -4.56
CA LEU A 109 -0.94 3.97 -5.03
C LEU A 109 -0.98 3.32 -6.40
N SER A 110 -1.88 2.35 -6.61
CA SER A 110 -2.10 1.80 -7.96
C SER A 110 -2.42 2.92 -8.93
N TYR A 111 -1.97 2.82 -10.19
CA TYR A 111 -2.24 3.87 -11.16
C TYR A 111 -3.75 4.06 -11.39
N VAL A 112 -4.54 2.98 -11.29
CA VAL A 112 -6.01 3.03 -11.28
C VAL A 112 -6.52 3.94 -10.17
N PHE A 113 -6.00 3.76 -8.95
CA PHE A 113 -6.44 4.58 -7.83
C PHE A 113 -5.96 6.03 -7.94
N SER A 114 -4.72 6.26 -8.38
CA SER A 114 -4.23 7.60 -8.72
C SER A 114 -5.16 8.27 -9.74
N LEU A 115 -5.57 7.56 -10.78
CA LEU A 115 -6.48 8.08 -11.81
C LEU A 115 -7.85 8.43 -11.24
N LEU A 116 -8.41 7.61 -10.36
CA LEU A 116 -9.66 7.90 -9.64
C LEU A 116 -9.53 9.16 -8.78
N LEU A 117 -8.46 9.30 -8.01
CA LEU A 117 -8.22 10.43 -7.12
C LEU A 117 -8.01 11.74 -7.90
N MET A 118 -7.25 11.71 -8.99
CA MET A 118 -7.10 12.86 -9.90
C MET A 118 -8.43 13.26 -10.53
N THR A 119 -9.23 12.27 -10.93
CA THR A 119 -10.55 12.51 -11.54
C THR A 119 -11.52 13.12 -10.53
N ASP A 120 -11.54 12.62 -9.30
CA ASP A 120 -12.35 13.18 -8.22
C ASP A 120 -12.00 14.65 -7.94
N ALA A 121 -10.69 14.95 -7.82
CA ALA A 121 -10.22 16.32 -7.64
C ALA A 121 -10.65 17.22 -8.82
N ALA A 122 -10.48 16.74 -10.06
CA ALA A 122 -10.90 17.46 -11.26
C ALA A 122 -12.42 17.72 -11.31
N LYS A 123 -13.24 16.73 -10.91
CA LYS A 123 -14.70 16.88 -10.77
C LYS A 123 -15.07 17.89 -9.68
N GLY A 124 -14.37 17.91 -8.56
CA GLY A 124 -14.54 18.93 -7.52
C GLY A 124 -14.23 20.34 -8.02
N VAL A 125 -13.14 20.51 -8.76
CA VAL A 125 -12.76 21.81 -9.34
C VAL A 125 -13.78 22.24 -10.39
N ALA A 126 -14.21 21.32 -11.26
CA ALA A 126 -15.24 21.57 -12.27
C ALA A 126 -16.56 22.00 -11.63
N HIS A 127 -16.94 21.41 -10.50
CA HIS A 127 -18.12 21.80 -9.73
C HIS A 127 -18.00 23.23 -9.20
N ALA A 128 -16.86 23.61 -8.60
CA ALA A 128 -16.61 24.97 -8.14
C ALA A 128 -16.67 26.00 -9.29
N HIS A 129 -16.09 25.66 -10.44
CA HIS A 129 -16.12 26.50 -11.64
C HIS A 129 -17.53 26.67 -12.19
N ALA A 130 -18.35 25.61 -12.19
CA ALA A 130 -19.76 25.67 -12.60
C ALA A 130 -20.59 26.62 -11.71
N LEU A 131 -20.20 26.78 -10.44
CA LEU A 131 -20.78 27.74 -9.51
C LEU A 131 -20.13 29.13 -9.56
N GLY A 132 -19.21 29.36 -10.50
CA GLY A 132 -18.55 30.64 -10.73
C GLY A 132 -17.47 31.00 -9.70
N VAL A 133 -16.88 30.00 -9.04
CA VAL A 133 -15.89 30.17 -7.98
C VAL A 133 -14.50 29.74 -8.45
N VAL A 134 -13.49 30.60 -8.26
CA VAL A 134 -12.07 30.28 -8.44
C VAL A 134 -11.50 29.89 -7.08
N LEU A 135 -10.77 28.76 -7.01
CA LEU A 135 -10.29 28.17 -5.76
C LEU A 135 -8.95 28.77 -5.29
N ARG A 136 -8.02 29.00 -6.21
CA ARG A 136 -6.70 29.64 -6.02
C ARG A 136 -5.66 28.89 -5.17
N ASP A 137 -5.98 27.73 -4.61
CA ASP A 137 -5.02 26.87 -3.88
C ASP A 137 -5.31 25.38 -4.12
N VAL A 138 -5.49 25.00 -5.40
CA VAL A 138 -5.68 23.59 -5.78
C VAL A 138 -4.34 22.87 -5.65
N LYS A 139 -4.25 21.92 -4.71
CA LYS A 139 -3.06 21.10 -4.45
C LYS A 139 -3.46 19.82 -3.69
N PRO A 140 -2.62 18.77 -3.67
CA PRO A 140 -2.96 17.53 -2.97
C PRO A 140 -3.25 17.71 -1.48
N GLY A 141 -2.55 18.63 -0.79
CA GLY A 141 -2.80 18.94 0.62
C GLY A 141 -4.21 19.47 0.94
N ASN A 142 -4.91 19.98 -0.07
CA ASN A 142 -6.29 20.49 0.04
C ASN A 142 -7.32 19.50 -0.54
N CYS A 143 -6.94 18.25 -0.78
CA CYS A 143 -7.84 17.16 -1.19
C CYS A 143 -7.82 16.08 -0.11
N LEU A 144 -8.91 15.89 0.65
CA LEU A 144 -9.00 14.87 1.70
C LEU A 144 -9.69 13.60 1.19
N VAL A 145 -9.21 12.43 1.61
CA VAL A 145 -9.73 11.13 1.16
C VAL A 145 -10.49 10.43 2.28
N GLY A 146 -11.78 10.20 2.03
CA GLY A 146 -12.70 9.56 2.98
C GLY A 146 -12.57 8.03 3.00
N ALA A 147 -13.22 7.37 3.96
CA ALA A 147 -13.23 5.89 4.10
C ALA A 147 -13.95 5.15 2.95
N ASP A 148 -14.45 5.89 1.97
CA ASP A 148 -15.03 5.41 0.72
C ASP A 148 -14.05 5.52 -0.46
N GLY A 149 -12.82 5.98 -0.23
CA GLY A 149 -11.81 6.17 -1.27
C GLY A 149 -12.10 7.33 -2.21
N VAL A 150 -12.96 8.27 -1.83
CA VAL A 150 -13.29 9.46 -2.65
C VAL A 150 -12.47 10.65 -2.17
N ALA A 151 -11.77 11.31 -3.10
CA ALA A 151 -11.07 12.55 -2.83
C ALA A 151 -12.03 13.74 -2.85
N ARG A 152 -11.92 14.62 -1.86
CA ARG A 152 -12.80 15.77 -1.65
C ARG A 152 -12.00 17.03 -1.45
N LEU A 153 -12.32 18.07 -2.22
CA LEU A 153 -11.74 19.39 -2.03
C LEU A 153 -12.08 19.93 -0.64
N ALA A 154 -11.08 20.48 0.02
CA ALA A 154 -11.15 21.12 1.32
C ALA A 154 -10.35 22.44 1.28
N ASP A 155 -10.49 23.25 2.33
CA ASP A 155 -9.80 24.53 2.50
C ASP A 155 -10.08 25.58 1.41
N PHE A 156 -11.12 26.40 1.64
CA PHE A 156 -11.58 27.42 0.69
C PHE A 156 -11.15 28.84 1.11
N GLU A 157 -10.08 28.99 1.88
CA GLU A 157 -9.64 30.28 2.42
C GLU A 157 -9.31 31.33 1.35
N LEU A 158 -8.82 30.88 0.18
CA LEU A 158 -8.43 31.76 -0.93
C LEU A 158 -9.51 31.88 -2.02
N ALA A 159 -10.60 31.14 -1.89
CA ALA A 159 -11.63 31.04 -2.90
C ALA A 159 -12.39 32.36 -3.10
N GLY A 160 -12.85 32.60 -4.31
CA GLY A 160 -13.49 33.85 -4.67
C GLY A 160 -14.22 33.78 -6.00
N THR A 161 -15.32 34.52 -6.14
CA THR A 161 -15.87 34.82 -7.47
C THR A 161 -14.97 35.84 -8.19
N PRO A 162 -14.91 35.85 -9.53
CA PRO A 162 -14.09 36.81 -10.28
C PRO A 162 -14.32 38.27 -9.86
N ASP A 163 -15.57 38.64 -9.57
CA ASP A 163 -15.90 40.00 -9.11
C ASP A 163 -15.39 40.30 -7.70
N GLU A 164 -15.43 39.33 -6.79
CA GLU A 164 -14.87 39.47 -5.44
C GLU A 164 -13.34 39.51 -5.45
N LEU A 165 -12.71 38.80 -6.40
CA LEU A 165 -11.26 38.74 -6.54
C LEU A 165 -10.67 40.01 -7.19
N ARG A 166 -11.45 40.69 -8.04
CA ARG A 166 -11.09 42.02 -8.60
C ARG A 166 -11.21 43.16 -7.58
N ARG A 167 -11.99 42.97 -6.50
CA ARG A 167 -12.11 43.99 -5.45
C ARG A 167 -10.80 44.09 -4.66
N PRO A 168 -10.45 45.29 -4.16
CA PRO A 168 -9.32 45.46 -3.26
C PRO A 168 -9.38 44.46 -2.10
N ALA A 169 -8.27 43.75 -1.87
CA ALA A 169 -8.18 42.89 -0.70
C ALA A 169 -8.43 43.77 0.54
N PRO A 170 -9.28 43.35 1.49
CA PRO A 170 -9.56 44.22 2.61
C PRO A 170 -8.27 44.37 3.43
N ARG A 171 -7.98 45.59 3.87
CA ARG A 171 -6.74 45.90 4.60
C ARG A 171 -6.76 45.18 5.95
N TYR A 172 -6.10 44.04 6.01
CA TYR A 172 -6.02 43.21 7.21
C TYR A 172 -4.58 43.20 7.74
N GLY A 173 -4.14 44.38 8.21
CA GLY A 173 -2.83 44.57 8.80
C GLY A 173 -2.87 45.69 9.84
N GLY A 174 -3.16 45.34 11.08
CA GLY A 174 -2.91 46.16 12.27
C GLY A 174 -1.54 45.83 12.87
N GLY A 175 -0.50 45.71 12.05
CA GLY A 175 0.86 45.80 12.55
C GLY A 175 1.15 47.25 12.97
N PRO A 176 2.11 47.49 13.88
CA PRO A 176 2.52 48.85 14.23
C PRO A 176 2.80 49.64 12.94
N ALA A 177 2.37 50.90 12.91
CA ALA A 177 2.43 51.78 11.73
C ALA A 177 3.79 51.67 11.02
N GLY A 178 3.85 50.90 9.93
CA GLY A 178 5.14 50.46 9.40
C GLY A 178 5.05 49.58 8.17
N LYS A 179 4.73 50.22 7.03
CA LYS A 179 4.94 49.77 5.64
C LYS A 179 4.14 48.54 5.16
N PRO A 180 3.24 48.69 4.17
CA PRO A 180 2.60 47.54 3.51
C PRO A 180 3.68 46.66 2.84
N ARG A 181 3.65 45.35 3.11
CA ARG A 181 4.49 44.36 2.43
C ARG A 181 3.65 43.59 1.42
N LYS A 182 4.26 43.30 0.26
CA LYS A 182 3.73 42.36 -0.75
C LYS A 182 3.60 40.98 -0.08
N THR A 183 2.38 40.48 0.11
CA THR A 183 2.13 39.16 0.70
C THR A 183 1.81 38.17 -0.40
N PHE A 184 2.63 37.13 -0.54
CA PHE A 184 2.33 35.99 -1.41
C PHE A 184 1.30 35.09 -0.70
N GLU A 185 0.21 34.74 -1.38
CA GLU A 185 -0.82 33.81 -0.88
C GLU A 185 -0.93 32.61 -1.81
N GLY A 186 -1.10 31.40 -1.27
CA GLY A 186 -1.10 30.17 -2.06
C GLY A 186 0.26 29.47 -2.03
N THR A 187 0.32 28.32 -2.70
CA THR A 187 1.45 27.38 -2.62
C THR A 187 2.30 27.50 -3.89
N PRO A 188 3.50 28.13 -3.85
CA PRO A 188 4.25 28.58 -5.02
C PRO A 188 4.43 27.54 -6.13
N GLU A 189 4.57 26.27 -5.74
CA GLU A 189 4.76 25.11 -6.60
C GLU A 189 3.57 24.84 -7.54
N TYR A 190 2.37 25.30 -7.19
CA TYR A 190 1.15 25.06 -7.96
C TYR A 190 0.60 26.33 -8.62
N VAL A 191 1.22 27.49 -8.39
CA VAL A 191 0.71 28.78 -8.88
C VAL A 191 1.01 28.94 -10.38
N ALA A 192 -0.03 29.31 -11.13
CA ALA A 192 0.06 29.53 -12.57
C ALA A 192 0.97 30.71 -12.95
N PRO A 193 1.67 30.67 -14.10
CA PRO A 193 2.65 31.69 -14.48
C PRO A 193 2.06 33.11 -14.56
N GLU A 194 0.83 33.27 -15.07
CA GLU A 194 0.18 34.58 -15.18
C GLU A 194 -0.11 35.21 -13.79
N LEU A 195 -0.29 34.40 -12.76
CA LEU A 195 -0.46 34.86 -11.38
C LEU A 195 0.88 35.34 -10.81
N LEU A 196 1.96 34.63 -11.11
CA LEU A 196 3.32 34.99 -10.71
C LEU A 196 3.80 36.25 -11.42
N GLU A 197 3.46 36.42 -12.71
CA GLU A 197 3.70 37.65 -13.48
C GLU A 197 2.95 38.84 -12.88
N ALA A 198 1.67 38.66 -12.57
CA ALA A 198 0.86 39.70 -11.92
C ALA A 198 1.42 40.06 -10.54
N TYR A 199 1.89 39.06 -9.78
CA TYR A 199 2.61 39.28 -8.54
C TYR A 199 3.87 40.11 -8.81
N ASP A 200 4.79 39.69 -9.69
CA ASP A 200 6.06 40.37 -9.95
C ASP A 200 5.92 41.78 -10.56
N ALA A 201 4.94 42.01 -11.42
CA ALA A 201 4.62 43.32 -11.98
C ALA A 201 4.04 44.31 -10.95
N ALA A 202 3.60 43.83 -9.77
CA ALA A 202 3.03 44.67 -8.73
C ALA A 202 4.07 45.67 -8.19
N PRO A 203 3.77 46.99 -8.17
CA PRO A 203 4.65 47.96 -7.54
C PRO A 203 4.81 47.63 -6.05
N ALA A 204 6.06 47.68 -5.55
CA ALA A 204 6.42 47.31 -4.17
C ALA A 204 5.73 48.16 -3.08
N ARG A 205 4.94 49.18 -3.45
CA ARG A 205 4.26 50.10 -2.53
C ARG A 205 2.88 50.53 -3.04
N ASN A 206 1.91 50.51 -2.11
CA ASN A 206 0.64 51.22 -2.14
C ASN A 206 -0.42 50.86 -3.21
N SER A 207 -0.41 49.67 -3.82
CA SER A 207 -1.62 49.17 -4.48
C SER A 207 -2.55 48.53 -3.44
N SER A 208 -3.79 49.03 -3.37
CA SER A 208 -4.89 48.39 -2.63
C SER A 208 -5.42 47.14 -3.34
N ALA A 209 -5.10 47.00 -4.63
CA ALA A 209 -5.33 45.80 -5.40
C ALA A 209 -4.23 44.77 -5.12
N ASP A 210 -4.66 43.55 -4.79
CA ASP A 210 -3.83 42.35 -4.84
C ASP A 210 -3.87 41.87 -6.30
N PRO A 211 -2.78 42.05 -7.06
CA PRO A 211 -2.78 41.79 -8.50
C PRO A 211 -2.87 40.29 -8.81
N MET A 212 -2.41 39.43 -7.90
CA MET A 212 -2.54 37.99 -8.05
C MET A 212 -3.98 37.54 -7.83
N ARG A 213 -4.73 38.20 -6.93
CA ARG A 213 -6.18 38.01 -6.82
C ARG A 213 -6.89 38.44 -8.10
N ALA A 214 -6.59 39.63 -8.59
CA ALA A 214 -7.25 40.18 -9.77
C ALA A 214 -6.98 39.39 -11.06
N ALA A 215 -5.81 38.75 -11.15
CA ALA A 215 -5.40 37.91 -12.28
C ALA A 215 -5.91 36.46 -12.20
N ALA A 216 -6.49 36.03 -11.07
CA ALA A 216 -6.97 34.66 -10.89
C ALA A 216 -8.19 34.35 -11.75
N THR A 217 -8.13 33.20 -12.42
CA THR A 217 -9.14 32.73 -13.37
C THR A 217 -9.38 31.23 -13.21
N PHE A 218 -10.45 30.69 -13.81
CA PHE A 218 -10.65 29.24 -13.88
C PHE A 218 -9.46 28.52 -14.56
N ALA A 219 -8.84 29.15 -15.56
CA ALA A 219 -7.65 28.60 -16.23
C ALA A 219 -6.43 28.52 -15.31
N SER A 220 -6.32 29.42 -14.31
CA SER A 220 -5.27 29.32 -13.29
C SER A 220 -5.48 28.13 -12.34
N ASP A 221 -6.72 27.78 -11.99
CA ASP A 221 -7.01 26.56 -11.22
C ASP A 221 -6.73 25.29 -12.06
N VAL A 222 -6.99 25.32 -13.37
CA VAL A 222 -6.69 24.18 -14.27
C VAL A 222 -5.18 23.93 -14.34
N TYR A 223 -4.36 24.98 -14.35
CA TYR A 223 -2.91 24.83 -14.22
C TYR A 223 -2.52 24.13 -12.92
N SER A 224 -3.06 24.58 -11.79
CA SER A 224 -2.79 23.97 -10.49
C SER A 224 -3.28 22.52 -10.41
N LEU A 225 -4.42 22.21 -11.02
CA LEU A 225 -4.96 20.86 -11.17
C LEU A 225 -4.05 19.95 -12.01
N ALA A 226 -3.42 20.48 -13.06
CA ALA A 226 -2.46 19.74 -13.88
C ALA A 226 -1.20 19.38 -13.09
N VAL A 227 -0.68 20.33 -12.29
CA VAL A 227 0.46 20.09 -11.39
C VAL A 227 0.10 19.03 -10.34
N LEU A 228 -1.09 19.14 -9.73
CA LEU A 228 -1.64 18.13 -8.80
C LEU A 228 -1.74 16.77 -9.46
N ALA A 229 -2.32 16.68 -10.66
CA ALA A 229 -2.46 15.41 -11.38
C ALA A 229 -1.10 14.78 -11.68
N ASN A 230 -0.13 15.58 -12.15
CA ASN A 230 1.22 15.09 -12.39
C ASN A 230 1.91 14.56 -11.13
N GLU A 231 1.76 15.24 -9.99
CA GLU A 231 2.27 14.78 -8.70
C GLU A 231 1.60 13.47 -8.26
N VAL A 232 0.28 13.36 -8.37
CA VAL A 232 -0.45 12.13 -8.01
C VAL A 232 -0.07 10.95 -8.90
N ALA A 233 0.18 11.19 -10.18
CA ALA A 233 0.60 10.18 -11.14
C ALA A 233 2.07 9.76 -10.97
N SER A 234 2.95 10.67 -10.55
CA SER A 234 4.39 10.39 -10.37
C SER A 234 4.75 9.94 -8.96
N GLY A 235 3.94 10.28 -7.95
CA GLY A 235 4.29 10.13 -6.53
C GLY A 235 5.41 11.09 -6.07
N LYS A 236 5.80 12.07 -6.90
CA LYS A 236 6.93 12.99 -6.64
C LYS A 236 6.43 14.42 -6.44
N ALA A 237 7.04 15.14 -5.51
CA ALA A 237 6.69 16.53 -5.28
C ALA A 237 7.05 17.39 -6.52
N PRO A 238 6.30 18.47 -6.82
CA PRO A 238 6.62 19.32 -7.95
C PRO A 238 8.02 19.94 -7.80
N TYR A 239 8.81 19.90 -8.88
CA TYR A 239 10.17 20.44 -8.94
C TYR A 239 11.20 19.76 -8.00
N GLU A 240 10.92 18.56 -7.52
CA GLU A 240 11.86 17.71 -6.78
C GLU A 240 13.07 17.32 -7.67
N GLY A 241 14.30 17.34 -7.14
CA GLY A 241 15.52 16.95 -7.89
C GLY A 241 16.11 18.01 -8.82
N ALA A 242 15.48 19.17 -8.98
CA ALA A 242 16.09 20.36 -9.55
C ALA A 242 17.42 20.67 -8.84
N GLU A 243 18.56 20.65 -9.54
CA GLU A 243 19.86 21.03 -8.99
C GLU A 243 19.70 22.26 -8.10
N ARG A 244 19.89 22.07 -6.79
CA ARG A 244 20.09 23.17 -5.86
C ARG A 244 21.51 23.65 -6.16
N PRO A 245 21.73 24.87 -6.67
CA PRO A 245 23.07 25.40 -6.73
C PRO A 245 23.57 25.48 -5.27
N ASP A 246 24.60 24.70 -4.99
CA ASP A 246 25.44 24.69 -3.81
C ASP A 246 24.87 24.17 -2.48
N ALA A 247 25.43 23.01 -2.08
CA ALA A 247 25.28 22.34 -0.79
C ALA A 247 26.00 23.06 0.38
N GLN A 248 25.93 24.39 0.47
CA GLN A 248 26.49 25.18 1.59
C GLN A 248 25.50 26.13 2.28
N LEU A 249 24.20 26.06 2.00
CA LEU A 249 23.19 26.95 2.58
C LEU A 249 22.14 26.22 3.45
N GLN A 250 22.54 25.19 4.19
CA GLN A 250 21.64 24.41 5.04
C GLN A 250 21.38 25.05 6.42
N THR A 251 21.76 26.32 6.66
CA THR A 251 21.70 26.91 8.01
C THR A 251 21.25 28.38 8.09
N VAL A 252 20.94 29.11 7.00
CA VAL A 252 20.62 30.56 7.10
C VAL A 252 19.41 31.07 6.29
N ILE A 253 18.77 30.32 5.38
CA ILE A 253 17.68 30.90 4.56
C ILE A 253 16.47 29.97 4.47
N GLU A 254 15.72 29.86 5.57
CA GLU A 254 14.40 29.24 5.59
C GLU A 254 13.27 30.17 5.10
N THR A 255 13.51 31.36 4.52
CA THR A 255 12.34 32.24 4.25
C THR A 255 12.37 33.28 3.13
N THR A 256 13.40 33.42 2.27
CA THR A 256 13.34 34.56 1.31
C THR A 256 14.00 34.44 -0.07
N TYR A 257 14.76 33.38 -0.39
CA TYR A 257 15.47 33.32 -1.70
C TYR A 257 15.09 32.17 -2.63
N THR A 258 14.50 31.08 -2.15
CA THR A 258 14.10 29.93 -2.99
C THR A 258 12.80 30.16 -3.74
N THR A 259 11.77 30.72 -3.10
CA THR A 259 10.47 30.99 -3.72
C THR A 259 10.55 31.97 -4.89
N PRO A 260 11.24 33.13 -4.82
CA PRO A 260 11.33 34.03 -5.96
C PRO A 260 12.08 33.44 -7.16
N ALA A 261 13.05 32.56 -6.92
CA ALA A 261 13.78 31.89 -7.99
C ALA A 261 12.89 30.87 -8.71
N LEU A 262 12.12 30.07 -7.96
CA LEU A 262 11.11 29.17 -8.53
C LEU A 262 10.07 29.94 -9.34
N CYS A 263 9.52 31.03 -8.77
CA CYS A 263 8.49 31.83 -9.44
C CYS A 263 8.98 32.35 -10.80
N ARG A 264 10.18 32.94 -10.86
CA ARG A 264 10.78 33.40 -12.11
C ARG A 264 11.02 32.28 -13.11
N ALA A 265 11.44 31.09 -12.64
CA ALA A 265 11.66 29.95 -13.51
C ALA A 265 10.33 29.45 -14.12
N VAL A 266 9.25 29.40 -13.34
CA VAL A 266 7.91 28.99 -13.83
C VAL A 266 7.39 29.97 -14.89
N VAL A 267 7.54 31.28 -14.65
CA VAL A 267 7.24 32.34 -15.62
C VAL A 267 8.07 32.19 -16.89
N ALA A 268 9.36 31.83 -16.77
CA ALA A 268 10.24 31.54 -17.89
C ALA A 268 9.94 30.21 -18.61
N GLY A 269 8.88 29.49 -18.22
CA GLY A 269 8.43 28.26 -18.88
C GLY A 269 8.83 26.96 -18.18
N ARG A 270 9.48 27.00 -17.01
CA ARG A 270 9.80 25.78 -16.25
C ARG A 270 8.53 25.06 -15.83
N ARG A 271 8.50 23.73 -16.01
CA ARG A 271 7.44 22.84 -15.54
C ARG A 271 8.04 21.69 -14.71
N PRO A 272 7.25 21.01 -13.87
CA PRO A 272 7.64 19.76 -13.23
C PRO A 272 8.00 18.68 -14.26
N ASP A 273 8.78 17.68 -13.84
CA ASP A 273 9.03 16.49 -14.66
C ASP A 273 7.73 15.73 -14.89
N LEU A 274 7.44 15.45 -16.15
CA LEU A 274 6.17 14.89 -16.58
C LEU A 274 6.13 13.38 -16.30
N ALA A 275 5.07 12.93 -15.63
CA ALA A 275 4.85 11.52 -15.37
C ALA A 275 4.45 10.79 -16.66
N ASP A 276 5.03 9.61 -16.91
CA ASP A 276 4.55 8.67 -17.94
C ASP A 276 4.32 7.27 -17.34
N PRO A 277 3.24 7.11 -16.54
CA PRO A 277 2.98 5.88 -15.79
C PRO A 277 2.62 4.68 -16.67
N CYS A 278 2.27 4.87 -17.95
CA CYS A 278 1.89 3.79 -18.86
C CYS A 278 2.83 3.62 -20.08
N GLY A 279 3.87 4.45 -20.22
CA GLY A 279 4.71 4.47 -21.43
C GLY A 279 3.92 4.90 -22.68
N ARG A 280 2.85 5.69 -22.51
CA ARG A 280 1.91 6.09 -23.57
C ARG A 280 1.68 7.59 -23.50
N SER A 281 1.70 8.24 -24.66
CA SER A 281 1.74 9.70 -24.78
C SER A 281 0.47 10.46 -24.32
N VAL A 282 -0.61 9.80 -23.94
CA VAL A 282 -1.93 10.45 -23.73
C VAL A 282 -2.01 11.24 -22.42
N PHE A 283 -1.60 10.66 -21.30
CA PHE A 283 -1.57 11.37 -20.01
C PHE A 283 -0.60 12.56 -20.01
N PRO A 284 0.66 12.41 -20.52
CA PRO A 284 1.56 13.53 -20.77
C PRO A 284 0.91 14.69 -21.54
N GLN A 285 0.27 14.40 -22.68
CA GLN A 285 -0.39 15.42 -23.52
C GLN A 285 -1.53 16.14 -22.80
N LEU A 286 -2.30 15.41 -22.00
CA LEU A 286 -3.40 15.98 -21.23
C LEU A 286 -2.87 16.99 -20.20
N VAL A 287 -1.86 16.62 -19.41
CA VAL A 287 -1.22 17.51 -18.44
C VAL A 287 -0.56 18.71 -19.14
N GLU A 288 0.10 18.48 -20.28
CA GLU A 288 0.73 19.53 -21.08
C GLU A 288 -0.25 20.58 -21.59
N SER A 289 -1.43 20.16 -22.06
CA SER A 289 -2.49 21.07 -22.46
C SER A 289 -3.02 21.90 -21.28
N ALA A 290 -3.06 21.32 -20.07
CA ALA A 290 -3.64 21.94 -18.89
C ALA A 290 -2.69 22.91 -18.16
N TRP A 291 -1.37 22.77 -18.32
CA TRP A 291 -0.39 23.73 -17.80
C TRP A 291 0.29 24.59 -18.88
N ALA A 292 -0.37 24.73 -20.04
CA ALA A 292 0.09 25.56 -21.15
C ALA A 292 0.39 27.00 -20.70
N ALA A 293 1.40 27.63 -21.31
CA ALA A 293 1.77 29.01 -21.00
C ALA A 293 0.61 29.98 -21.27
N ASP A 294 -0.08 29.82 -22.40
CA ASP A 294 -1.31 30.55 -22.69
C ASP A 294 -2.48 29.98 -21.87
N ALA A 295 -3.01 30.78 -20.95
CA ALA A 295 -4.16 30.41 -20.12
C ALA A 295 -5.43 30.15 -20.95
N ALA A 296 -5.59 30.80 -22.12
CA ALA A 296 -6.75 30.62 -22.98
C ALA A 296 -6.73 29.27 -23.73
N ALA A 297 -5.56 28.66 -23.88
CA ALA A 297 -5.38 27.37 -24.55
C ALA A 297 -5.66 26.17 -23.61
N ARG A 298 -5.74 26.41 -22.30
CA ARG A 298 -5.99 25.34 -21.31
C ARG A 298 -7.44 24.83 -21.43
N PRO A 299 -7.68 23.51 -21.31
CA PRO A 299 -9.03 22.96 -21.24
C PRO A 299 -9.79 23.48 -20.01
N THR A 300 -11.10 23.27 -19.98
CA THR A 300 -11.87 23.48 -18.74
C THR A 300 -11.60 22.34 -17.76
N ALA A 301 -11.77 22.57 -16.45
CA ALA A 301 -11.66 21.50 -15.45
C ALA A 301 -12.63 20.34 -15.72
N ARG A 302 -13.81 20.64 -16.30
CA ARG A 302 -14.78 19.62 -16.75
C ARG A 302 -14.21 18.75 -17.86
N SER A 303 -13.71 19.37 -18.92
CA SER A 303 -13.10 18.65 -20.05
C SER A 303 -11.85 17.86 -19.61
N PHE A 304 -11.06 18.40 -18.67
CA PHE A 304 -9.93 17.69 -18.09
C PHE A 304 -10.38 16.44 -17.31
N ALA A 305 -11.45 16.54 -16.51
CA ALA A 305 -12.03 15.40 -15.81
C ALA A 305 -12.60 14.35 -16.77
N GLU A 306 -13.29 14.77 -17.83
CA GLU A 306 -13.80 13.87 -18.88
C GLU A 306 -12.66 13.12 -19.58
N SER A 307 -11.56 13.81 -19.92
CA SER A 307 -10.37 13.17 -20.50
C SER A 307 -9.70 12.15 -19.56
N LEU A 308 -9.66 12.41 -18.24
CA LEU A 308 -9.14 11.44 -17.26
C LEU A 308 -10.05 10.20 -17.17
N VAL A 309 -11.36 10.39 -17.28
CA VAL A 309 -12.33 9.28 -17.34
C VAL A 309 -12.12 8.44 -18.60
N ASP A 310 -12.01 9.09 -19.76
CA ASP A 310 -11.79 8.40 -21.04
C ASP A 310 -10.48 7.62 -21.03
N LEU A 311 -9.43 8.17 -20.42
CA LEU A 311 -8.16 7.48 -20.18
C LEU A 311 -8.37 6.23 -19.31
N GLY A 312 -9.17 6.32 -18.26
CA GLY A 312 -9.47 5.19 -17.38
C GLY A 312 -10.22 4.07 -18.09
N GLU A 313 -11.26 4.41 -18.86
CA GLU A 313 -12.02 3.46 -19.67
C GLU A 313 -11.14 2.75 -20.70
N ALA A 314 -10.32 3.51 -21.44
CA ALA A 314 -9.45 2.94 -22.47
C ALA A 314 -8.38 1.99 -21.92
N HIS A 315 -7.94 2.21 -20.68
CA HIS A 315 -6.85 1.42 -20.08
C HIS A 315 -7.34 0.26 -19.20
N TYR A 316 -8.52 0.38 -18.58
CA TYR A 316 -8.97 -0.55 -17.53
C TYR A 316 -10.36 -1.12 -17.75
N GLY A 317 -11.11 -0.70 -18.79
CA GLY A 317 -12.47 -1.16 -19.05
C GLY A 317 -12.64 -2.67 -19.25
N ASN A 318 -11.54 -3.40 -19.54
CA ASN A 318 -11.55 -4.86 -19.73
C ASN A 318 -10.76 -5.64 -18.65
N CYS A 319 -10.16 -4.96 -17.68
CA CYS A 319 -9.17 -5.59 -16.78
C CYS A 319 -9.76 -6.27 -15.54
N LEU A 320 -11.07 -6.28 -15.34
CA LEU A 320 -11.70 -6.76 -14.10
C LEU A 320 -12.62 -7.98 -14.24
N GLY A 321 -12.65 -8.65 -15.40
CA GLY A 321 -13.24 -10.00 -15.54
C GLY A 321 -14.77 -10.12 -15.35
N GLU A 322 -15.46 -9.06 -14.98
CA GLU A 322 -16.92 -8.91 -15.02
C GLU A 322 -17.24 -7.60 -15.75
N GLU A 323 -18.43 -7.47 -16.33
CA GLU A 323 -18.91 -6.30 -17.10
C GLU A 323 -18.99 -5.00 -16.27
N ILE A 324 -17.87 -4.52 -15.73
CA ILE A 324 -17.78 -3.30 -14.94
C ILE A 324 -17.04 -2.25 -15.75
N HIS A 325 -17.82 -1.42 -16.46
CA HIS A 325 -17.32 -0.17 -17.02
C HIS A 325 -16.69 0.69 -15.90
N PHE A 326 -15.52 1.28 -16.16
CA PHE A 326 -14.80 2.16 -15.21
C PHE A 326 -15.72 3.29 -14.69
N LEU A 327 -16.61 3.78 -15.55
CA LEU A 327 -17.66 4.75 -15.28
C LEU A 327 -18.79 4.25 -14.38
N LYS A 328 -19.16 2.96 -14.46
CA LYS A 328 -20.32 2.42 -13.73
C LYS A 328 -19.96 1.83 -12.37
N GLY A 329 -18.78 1.20 -12.23
CA GLY A 329 -18.36 0.60 -10.96
C GLY A 329 -17.36 1.44 -10.17
N ALA A 330 -16.34 2.00 -10.82
CA ALA A 330 -15.23 2.62 -10.10
C ALA A 330 -15.57 3.98 -9.47
N PHE A 331 -16.70 4.62 -9.80
CA PHE A 331 -17.21 5.79 -9.08
C PHE A 331 -18.30 5.45 -8.05
N GLU A 332 -18.70 4.18 -7.92
CA GLU A 332 -19.65 3.76 -6.91
C GLU A 332 -18.95 3.64 -5.53
N PRO A 333 -19.38 4.36 -4.48
CA PRO A 333 -18.70 4.35 -3.18
C PRO A 333 -18.60 2.98 -2.52
N THR A 334 -19.60 2.12 -2.76
CA THR A 334 -19.69 0.73 -2.28
C THR A 334 -18.63 -0.16 -2.94
N TRP A 335 -18.48 -0.04 -4.26
CA TRP A 335 -17.45 -0.74 -5.02
C TRP A 335 -16.06 -0.29 -4.55
N ARG A 336 -15.80 1.03 -4.52
CA ARG A 336 -14.51 1.54 -4.04
C ARG A 336 -14.17 1.01 -2.66
N ARG A 337 -15.10 1.09 -1.70
CA ARG A 337 -14.89 0.56 -0.33
C ARG A 337 -14.55 -0.93 -0.32
N LYS A 338 -15.20 -1.75 -1.15
CA LYS A 338 -14.94 -3.20 -1.24
C LYS A 338 -13.57 -3.51 -1.86
N HIS A 339 -13.07 -2.62 -2.71
CA HIS A 339 -11.82 -2.79 -3.44
C HIS A 339 -10.68 -1.88 -2.94
N LEU A 340 -10.88 -1.13 -1.83
CA LEU A 340 -9.90 -0.20 -1.28
C LEU A 340 -8.57 -0.89 -1.00
N ASP A 341 -8.60 -2.09 -0.41
CA ASP A 341 -7.38 -2.85 -0.11
C ASP A 341 -6.59 -3.18 -1.39
N VAL A 342 -7.28 -3.50 -2.49
CA VAL A 342 -6.67 -3.76 -3.81
C VAL A 342 -6.19 -2.45 -4.47
N LEU A 343 -6.89 -1.34 -4.29
CA LEU A 343 -6.52 -0.03 -4.82
C LEU A 343 -5.32 0.59 -4.09
N PHE A 344 -5.18 0.30 -2.78
CA PHE A 344 -4.02 0.57 -1.95
C PHE A 344 -2.87 -0.41 -2.17
N LEU A 345 -3.14 -1.55 -2.82
CA LEU A 345 -2.14 -2.52 -3.22
C LEU A 345 -1.65 -2.23 -4.65
N VAL A 346 -0.47 -1.60 -4.66
CA VAL A 346 0.63 -1.71 -5.63
C VAL A 346 0.48 -0.97 -6.96
N PRO A 347 1.56 -0.27 -7.35
CA PRO A 347 2.31 -0.67 -8.53
C PRO A 347 3.81 -0.68 -8.16
N GLU A 348 4.50 -1.81 -8.30
CA GLU A 348 5.22 -2.08 -9.54
C GLU A 348 5.71 -0.77 -10.18
N ARG A 349 6.96 -0.38 -9.88
CA ARG A 349 7.73 0.75 -10.46
C ARG A 349 7.58 2.12 -9.78
N LEU A 350 8.49 2.44 -8.84
CA LEU A 350 9.31 3.68 -8.83
C LEU A 350 10.31 3.73 -7.64
N GLY A 351 11.42 3.00 -7.79
CA GLY A 351 12.80 3.51 -7.68
C GLY A 351 13.37 4.34 -6.51
N HIS A 352 12.70 4.74 -5.42
CA HIS A 352 13.39 5.41 -4.30
C HIS A 352 12.85 5.04 -2.92
N GLU A 353 13.75 4.55 -2.05
CA GLU A 353 13.48 4.06 -0.69
C GLU A 353 13.40 5.17 0.36
N LEU A 354 12.36 5.12 1.20
CA LEU A 354 12.39 5.60 2.58
C LEU A 354 12.14 4.41 3.50
N PRO A 355 12.77 4.35 4.69
CA PRO A 355 12.74 3.16 5.53
C PRO A 355 11.32 2.88 6.03
N PRO A 356 10.91 1.62 6.12
CA PRO A 356 9.56 1.26 6.50
C PRO A 356 9.26 1.63 7.97
N PRO A 357 8.01 1.97 8.30
CA PRO A 357 7.60 2.07 9.69
C PRO A 357 7.77 0.70 10.38
N PRO A 358 8.07 0.65 11.69
CA PRO A 358 8.21 -0.61 12.40
C PRO A 358 6.92 -1.43 12.26
N PRO A 359 7.01 -2.76 12.09
CA PRO A 359 5.83 -3.61 11.98
C PRO A 359 4.94 -3.40 13.21
N PRO A 360 3.60 -3.41 13.05
CA PRO A 360 2.71 -3.42 14.19
C PRO A 360 3.09 -4.59 15.12
N PRO A 361 2.95 -4.45 16.45
CA PRO A 361 3.33 -5.50 17.38
C PRO A 361 2.68 -6.83 16.96
N LEU A 362 3.51 -7.86 16.83
CA LEU A 362 3.13 -9.19 16.37
C LEU A 362 1.92 -9.67 17.20
N PRO A 363 0.81 -10.11 16.57
CA PRO A 363 -0.35 -10.56 17.33
C PRO A 363 0.00 -11.87 18.06
N GLU A 364 0.11 -11.83 19.38
CA GLU A 364 0.14 -13.05 20.18
C GLU A 364 -1.26 -13.68 20.19
N LEU A 365 -1.34 -14.98 19.91
CA LEU A 365 -2.59 -15.73 20.00
C LEU A 365 -2.94 -15.94 21.48
N SER A 366 -4.06 -15.40 21.93
CA SER A 366 -4.57 -15.63 23.28
C SER A 366 -4.91 -17.11 23.53
N ALA A 367 -4.92 -17.54 24.79
CA ALA A 367 -5.30 -18.90 25.17
C ALA A 367 -6.69 -19.30 24.62
N ALA A 368 -7.63 -18.35 24.53
CA ALA A 368 -8.95 -18.58 23.95
C ALA A 368 -8.89 -18.84 22.43
N GLN A 369 -8.00 -18.15 21.72
CA GLN A 369 -7.76 -18.36 20.29
C GLN A 369 -7.11 -19.73 20.05
N ILE A 370 -6.12 -20.11 20.87
CA ILE A 370 -5.49 -21.44 20.81
C ILE A 370 -6.52 -22.55 21.05
N ALA A 371 -7.41 -22.40 22.04
CA ALA A 371 -8.48 -23.36 22.30
C ALA A 371 -9.47 -23.51 21.14
N ARG A 372 -9.70 -22.44 20.36
CA ARG A 372 -10.53 -22.48 19.15
C ARG A 372 -9.82 -23.19 18.01
N LEU A 373 -8.53 -22.92 17.79
CA LEU A 373 -7.71 -23.65 16.79
C LEU A 373 -7.65 -25.15 17.10
N ASP A 374 -7.55 -25.51 18.38
CA ASP A 374 -7.63 -26.88 18.86
C ASP A 374 -9.00 -27.53 18.59
N ALA A 375 -10.09 -26.79 18.79
CA ALA A 375 -11.44 -27.25 18.45
C ALA A 375 -11.63 -27.46 16.94
N LEU A 376 -11.03 -26.62 16.09
CA LEU A 376 -11.04 -26.79 14.63
C LEU A 376 -10.36 -28.10 14.22
N GLY A 377 -9.20 -28.41 14.81
CA GLY A 377 -8.49 -29.65 14.56
C GLY A 377 -9.31 -30.87 14.97
N ARG A 378 -9.86 -30.86 16.19
CA ARG A 378 -10.72 -31.95 16.70
C ARG A 378 -11.93 -32.23 15.82
N ALA A 379 -12.55 -31.20 15.23
CA ALA A 379 -13.70 -31.36 14.35
C ALA A 379 -13.36 -32.16 13.07
N ARG A 380 -12.07 -32.23 12.73
CA ARG A 380 -11.56 -32.89 11.52
C ARG A 380 -10.80 -34.18 11.85
N SER A 381 -10.75 -34.59 13.11
CA SER A 381 -10.04 -35.78 13.57
C SER A 381 -10.86 -37.07 13.41
N GLY A 382 -10.18 -38.13 12.97
CA GLY A 382 -10.68 -39.51 12.84
C GLY A 382 -9.57 -40.56 12.63
N GLY A 383 -8.29 -40.15 12.63
CA GLY A 383 -7.09 -40.93 12.30
C GLY A 383 -5.93 -40.70 13.28
N PRO A 384 -4.69 -41.09 12.92
CA PRO A 384 -3.59 -41.27 13.87
C PRO A 384 -3.07 -39.99 14.53
N ARG A 385 -2.48 -40.16 15.71
CA ARG A 385 -1.99 -39.07 16.55
C ARG A 385 -0.55 -38.70 16.21
N ARG A 386 -0.32 -37.43 15.90
CA ARG A 386 1.01 -36.80 15.92
C ARG A 386 1.76 -37.21 17.20
N ARG A 387 2.96 -37.80 17.05
CA ARG A 387 3.77 -38.27 18.18
C ARG A 387 4.79 -37.24 18.65
N GLY A 388 5.24 -36.39 17.74
CA GLY A 388 6.22 -35.35 18.00
C GLY A 388 6.86 -34.87 16.71
N HIS A 389 7.76 -33.90 16.84
CA HIS A 389 8.58 -33.40 15.75
C HIS A 389 10.00 -33.17 16.27
N GLY A 390 10.98 -33.16 15.38
CA GLY A 390 12.29 -32.62 15.68
C GLY A 390 12.82 -31.77 14.54
N VAL A 391 13.75 -30.90 14.90
CA VAL A 391 14.36 -29.91 14.01
C VAL A 391 15.86 -29.96 14.25
N GLU A 392 16.64 -30.02 13.18
CA GLU A 392 18.08 -29.85 13.24
C GLU A 392 18.51 -28.91 12.11
N LEU A 393 19.49 -28.07 12.42
CA LEU A 393 20.01 -27.08 11.50
C LEU A 393 21.54 -27.00 11.65
N ALA A 394 22.26 -26.82 10.55
CA ALA A 394 23.69 -26.57 10.57
C ALA A 394 24.11 -25.59 9.46
N PRO A 395 25.10 -24.72 9.72
CA PRO A 395 25.57 -23.76 8.72
C PRO A 395 26.28 -24.41 7.53
N GLY A 396 26.69 -25.68 7.65
CA GLY A 396 27.50 -26.34 6.64
C GLY A 396 28.82 -25.57 6.42
N PRO A 397 29.30 -25.45 5.18
CA PRO A 397 30.48 -24.66 4.84
C PRO A 397 30.28 -23.14 4.82
N ARG A 398 29.04 -22.64 5.01
CA ARG A 398 28.75 -21.20 4.95
C ARG A 398 29.23 -20.47 6.22
N GLU A 399 29.53 -19.18 6.07
CA GLU A 399 29.97 -18.31 7.18
C GLU A 399 28.80 -17.84 8.07
N SER A 400 27.59 -17.79 7.52
CA SER A 400 26.35 -17.40 8.20
C SER A 400 25.35 -18.57 8.24
N MET A 401 24.45 -18.52 9.21
CA MET A 401 23.29 -19.41 9.31
C MET A 401 22.03 -18.58 9.06
N GLU A 402 21.46 -18.70 7.88
CA GLU A 402 20.28 -17.96 7.41
C GLU A 402 19.03 -18.85 7.38
N ASP A 403 19.21 -20.18 7.38
CA ASP A 403 18.15 -21.17 7.58
C ASP A 403 17.56 -21.14 9.00
N THR A 404 16.25 -21.33 9.10
CA THR A 404 15.56 -21.45 10.39
C THR A 404 14.28 -22.28 10.27
N ALA A 405 13.75 -22.73 11.40
CA ALA A 405 12.51 -23.49 11.44
C ALA A 405 11.77 -23.30 12.76
N ALA A 406 10.45 -23.43 12.72
CA ALA A 406 9.59 -23.36 13.89
C ALA A 406 8.41 -24.33 13.82
N ALA A 407 7.87 -24.61 15.00
CA ALA A 407 6.63 -25.33 15.18
C ALA A 407 5.72 -24.57 16.14
N ALA A 408 4.47 -24.35 15.74
CA ALA A 408 3.42 -23.82 16.59
C ALA A 408 2.33 -24.87 16.76
N GLU A 409 2.11 -25.32 18.00
CA GLU A 409 1.15 -26.38 18.31
C GLU A 409 -0.05 -25.82 19.07
N TRP A 410 -1.25 -26.12 18.59
CA TRP A 410 -2.52 -25.66 19.13
C TRP A 410 -3.41 -26.87 19.42
N GLY A 411 -2.90 -27.84 20.20
CA GLY A 411 -3.60 -29.08 20.52
C GLY A 411 -3.71 -30.02 19.31
N ALA A 412 -4.94 -30.25 18.83
CA ALA A 412 -5.21 -31.07 17.64
C ALA A 412 -4.83 -30.41 16.31
N SER A 413 -4.43 -29.14 16.33
CA SER A 413 -3.92 -28.41 15.17
C SER A 413 -2.44 -28.06 15.38
N ALA A 414 -1.65 -28.00 14.31
CA ALA A 414 -0.25 -27.61 14.36
C ALA A 414 0.19 -26.95 13.06
N CYS A 415 1.18 -26.06 13.15
CA CYS A 415 1.81 -25.39 12.01
C CYS A 415 3.31 -25.59 12.11
N TYR A 416 3.91 -26.18 11.08
CA TYR A 416 5.35 -26.39 10.94
C TYR A 416 5.88 -25.53 9.82
N VAL A 417 7.01 -24.87 10.04
CA VAL A 417 7.61 -23.93 9.08
C VAL A 417 9.09 -24.23 8.99
N VAL A 418 9.59 -24.36 7.76
CA VAL A 418 11.02 -24.32 7.43
C VAL A 418 11.24 -23.15 6.50
N VAL A 419 12.30 -22.39 6.78
CA VAL A 419 12.65 -21.17 6.08
C VAL A 419 14.12 -21.26 5.67
N ASP A 420 14.37 -21.01 4.40
CA ASP A 420 15.68 -20.87 3.80
C ASP A 420 15.88 -19.38 3.51
N GLY A 421 16.84 -18.77 4.23
CA GLY A 421 17.10 -17.34 4.15
C GLY A 421 18.22 -17.04 3.16
N HIS A 422 18.07 -15.98 2.37
CA HIS A 422 19.12 -15.57 1.44
C HIS A 422 19.31 -14.05 1.40
N GLY A 423 20.56 -13.62 1.23
CA GLY A 423 20.90 -12.20 1.25
C GLY A 423 20.92 -11.59 2.66
N GLY A 424 20.86 -12.44 3.69
CA GLY A 424 20.77 -12.09 5.10
C GLY A 424 19.68 -12.92 5.83
N ALA A 425 19.87 -13.15 7.13
CA ALA A 425 18.93 -13.92 7.95
C ALA A 425 17.67 -13.14 8.37
N GLU A 426 17.63 -11.81 8.17
CA GLU A 426 16.59 -10.94 8.73
C GLU A 426 15.18 -11.32 8.26
N ALA A 427 15.01 -11.63 6.97
CA ALA A 427 13.71 -12.03 6.44
C ALA A 427 13.27 -13.35 7.06
N ALA A 428 14.18 -14.32 7.16
CA ALA A 428 13.92 -15.64 7.71
C ALA A 428 13.56 -15.57 9.21
N GLU A 429 14.28 -14.77 10.00
CA GLU A 429 14.01 -14.52 11.42
C GLU A 429 12.62 -13.90 11.66
N VAL A 430 12.17 -13.00 10.78
CA VAL A 430 10.83 -12.42 10.86
C VAL A 430 9.77 -13.46 10.52
N VAL A 431 9.94 -14.18 9.40
CA VAL A 431 8.94 -15.13 8.90
C VAL A 431 8.71 -16.27 9.89
N VAL A 432 9.77 -16.85 10.43
CA VAL A 432 9.69 -18.11 11.19
C VAL A 432 8.82 -17.98 12.45
N ASP A 433 8.81 -16.81 13.09
CA ASP A 433 7.97 -16.53 14.27
C ASP A 433 6.59 -15.94 13.90
N LEU A 434 6.54 -15.06 12.88
CA LEU A 434 5.31 -14.35 12.52
C LEU A 434 4.32 -15.23 11.76
N LEU A 435 4.79 -16.04 10.81
CA LEU A 435 3.92 -16.74 9.86
C LEU A 435 2.95 -17.72 10.54
N PRO A 436 3.36 -18.56 11.52
CA PRO A 436 2.42 -19.40 12.26
C PRO A 436 1.32 -18.60 12.98
N ARG A 437 1.66 -17.42 13.51
CA ARG A 437 0.70 -16.54 14.22
C ARG A 437 -0.30 -15.92 13.26
N LEU A 438 0.16 -15.47 12.09
CA LEU A 438 -0.71 -14.98 11.01
C LEU A 438 -1.67 -16.06 10.53
N ILE A 439 -1.17 -17.26 10.26
CA ILE A 439 -2.00 -18.39 9.85
C ILE A 439 -3.07 -18.67 10.91
N GLY A 440 -2.70 -18.77 12.19
CA GLY A 440 -3.66 -18.97 13.27
C GLY A 440 -4.72 -17.86 13.34
N ALA A 441 -4.32 -16.59 13.19
CA ALA A 441 -5.25 -15.46 13.20
C ALA A 441 -6.20 -15.47 11.99
N GLU A 442 -5.70 -15.73 10.79
CA GLU A 442 -6.48 -15.79 9.55
C GLU A 442 -7.49 -16.94 9.55
N LEU A 443 -7.11 -18.11 10.10
CA LEU A 443 -8.02 -19.25 10.29
C LEU A 443 -9.17 -18.92 11.24
N LEU A 444 -8.89 -18.14 12.30
CA LEU A 444 -9.91 -17.75 13.29
C LEU A 444 -10.86 -16.66 12.77
N ALA A 445 -10.42 -15.86 11.80
CA ALA A 445 -11.22 -14.84 11.15
C ALA A 445 -12.08 -15.39 10.00
N GLY A 446 -11.64 -16.48 9.37
CA GLY A 446 -12.29 -17.11 8.23
C GLY A 446 -13.30 -18.20 8.56
N GLY A 447 -13.80 -18.84 7.50
CA GLY A 447 -14.58 -20.08 7.60
C GLY A 447 -13.70 -21.31 7.83
N THR A 448 -14.33 -22.46 8.08
CA THR A 448 -13.64 -23.72 8.41
C THR A 448 -13.62 -24.72 7.26
N ASP A 449 -14.19 -24.37 6.11
CA ASP A 449 -14.12 -25.19 4.90
C ASP A 449 -12.75 -25.08 4.21
N ASP A 450 -12.51 -25.98 3.25
CA ASP A 450 -11.20 -26.12 2.59
C ASP A 450 -10.81 -24.86 1.80
N ALA A 451 -11.77 -24.15 1.23
CA ALA A 451 -11.52 -22.92 0.48
C ALA A 451 -11.12 -21.78 1.42
N ALA A 452 -11.78 -21.68 2.59
CA ALA A 452 -11.44 -20.71 3.61
C ALA A 452 -10.05 -20.95 4.21
N VAL A 453 -9.65 -22.20 4.43
CA VAL A 453 -8.29 -22.56 4.90
C VAL A 453 -7.23 -22.14 3.88
N ARG A 454 -7.44 -22.43 2.59
CA ARG A 454 -6.52 -21.99 1.52
C ARG A 454 -6.42 -20.47 1.44
N ALA A 455 -7.55 -19.78 1.54
CA ALA A 455 -7.56 -18.32 1.52
C ALA A 455 -6.86 -17.73 2.76
N ALA A 456 -6.95 -18.38 3.92
CA ALA A 456 -6.23 -17.98 5.12
C ALA A 456 -4.71 -18.16 4.96
N LEU A 457 -4.25 -19.28 4.41
CA LEU A 457 -2.83 -19.51 4.08
C LEU A 457 -2.31 -18.46 3.10
N HIS A 458 -3.04 -18.21 2.01
CA HIS A 458 -2.68 -17.19 1.02
C HIS A 458 -2.54 -15.80 1.64
N ARG A 459 -3.55 -15.34 2.40
CA ARG A 459 -3.48 -14.04 3.10
C ARG A 459 -2.35 -13.97 4.12
N ALA A 460 -2.06 -15.06 4.82
CA ALA A 460 -0.97 -15.09 5.79
C ALA A 460 0.40 -14.88 5.13
N PHE A 461 0.65 -15.47 3.95
CA PHE A 461 1.87 -15.25 3.17
C PHE A 461 1.99 -13.79 2.71
N LEU A 462 0.92 -13.20 2.15
CA LEU A 462 0.94 -11.80 1.72
C LEU A 462 1.20 -10.83 2.89
N ARG A 463 0.64 -11.12 4.08
CA ARG A 463 0.88 -10.33 5.29
C ARG A 463 2.28 -10.55 5.87
N GLY A 464 2.83 -11.76 5.71
CA GLY A 464 4.21 -12.08 6.06
C GLY A 464 5.18 -11.29 5.20
N ASP A 465 4.96 -11.27 3.89
CA ASP A 465 5.77 -10.49 2.94
C ASP A 465 5.80 -8.99 3.28
N GLU A 466 4.64 -8.40 3.58
CA GLU A 466 4.57 -7.01 4.02
C GLU A 466 5.45 -6.74 5.25
N ALA A 467 5.51 -7.68 6.20
CA ALA A 467 6.34 -7.56 7.39
C ALA A 467 7.84 -7.75 7.10
N CYS A 468 8.18 -8.44 6.02
CA CYS A 468 9.56 -8.68 5.57
C CYS A 468 10.11 -7.56 4.68
N ARG A 469 9.29 -6.61 4.20
CA ARG A 469 9.77 -5.44 3.42
C ARG A 469 10.93 -4.64 4.04
N PRO A 470 11.06 -4.50 5.38
CA PRO A 470 12.23 -3.88 6.01
C PRO A 470 13.49 -4.73 5.97
N ALA A 471 13.32 -6.05 5.90
CA ALA A 471 14.40 -6.98 6.06
C ALA A 471 15.29 -6.97 4.82
N LYS A 472 16.59 -7.09 5.04
CA LYS A 472 17.53 -7.31 3.95
C LYS A 472 17.46 -8.78 3.51
N GLY A 473 17.27 -8.99 2.20
CA GLY A 473 17.21 -10.33 1.60
C GLY A 473 15.78 -10.88 1.48
N GLY A 474 15.69 -12.19 1.34
CA GLY A 474 14.43 -12.90 1.18
C GLY A 474 14.43 -14.23 1.95
N ALA A 475 13.27 -14.86 1.95
CA ALA A 475 13.01 -16.10 2.63
C ALA A 475 12.18 -17.02 1.73
N CYS A 476 12.78 -18.13 1.31
CA CYS A 476 12.06 -19.28 0.78
C CYS A 476 11.39 -20.00 1.95
N VAL A 477 10.12 -20.38 1.81
CA VAL A 477 9.32 -20.89 2.91
C VAL A 477 8.52 -22.09 2.47
N VAL A 478 8.50 -23.13 3.31
CA VAL A 478 7.51 -24.19 3.26
C VAL A 478 6.80 -24.31 4.60
N VAL A 479 5.47 -24.35 4.54
CA VAL A 479 4.60 -24.51 5.70
C VAL A 479 3.78 -25.77 5.56
N ALA A 480 3.71 -26.56 6.64
CA ALA A 480 2.73 -27.62 6.79
C ALA A 480 1.75 -27.29 7.93
N LEU A 481 0.48 -27.09 7.57
CA LEU A 481 -0.63 -26.87 8.49
C LEU A 481 -1.43 -28.17 8.66
N LEU A 482 -1.43 -28.69 9.88
CA LEU A 482 -2.29 -29.80 10.30
C LEU A 482 -3.53 -29.26 11.02
N LEU A 483 -4.70 -29.61 10.50
CA LEU A 483 -5.99 -29.40 11.16
C LEU A 483 -6.64 -30.77 11.41
N GLY A 484 -6.36 -31.37 12.57
CA GLY A 484 -6.72 -32.76 12.81
C GLY A 484 -5.91 -33.68 11.90
N ASP A 485 -6.58 -34.45 11.03
CA ASP A 485 -5.91 -35.31 10.05
C ASP A 485 -5.85 -34.68 8.64
N ASP A 486 -6.31 -33.44 8.47
CA ASP A 486 -6.22 -32.75 7.20
C ASP A 486 -4.92 -31.93 7.16
N LEU A 487 -4.02 -32.30 6.25
CA LEU A 487 -2.76 -31.63 5.99
C LEU A 487 -2.88 -30.68 4.79
N PHE A 488 -2.51 -29.43 4.99
CA PHE A 488 -2.30 -28.45 3.95
C PHE A 488 -0.82 -28.08 3.91
N VAL A 489 -0.24 -28.05 2.72
CA VAL A 489 1.13 -27.58 2.49
C VAL A 489 1.07 -26.31 1.66
N SER A 490 1.78 -25.28 2.08
CA SER A 490 1.91 -24.04 1.33
C SER A 490 3.38 -23.65 1.21
N SER A 491 3.87 -23.43 0.00
CA SER A 491 5.28 -23.08 -0.25
C SER A 491 5.43 -21.87 -1.17
N ALA A 492 6.47 -21.08 -0.91
CA ALA A 492 6.96 -20.01 -1.77
C ALA A 492 8.49 -20.10 -1.80
N GLY A 493 9.06 -20.49 -2.94
CA GLY A 493 10.49 -20.79 -3.07
C GLY A 493 10.77 -22.26 -3.38
N ASP A 494 11.92 -22.74 -2.96
CA ASP A 494 12.50 -24.05 -3.26
C ASP A 494 12.71 -24.95 -2.04
N CYS A 495 12.20 -24.55 -0.86
CA CYS A 495 12.05 -25.48 0.25
C CYS A 495 11.07 -26.61 -0.09
N ARG A 496 11.33 -27.80 0.44
CA ARG A 496 10.61 -29.03 0.06
C ARG A 496 9.82 -29.64 1.21
N ALA A 497 8.59 -30.09 0.91
CA ALA A 497 7.76 -30.90 1.79
C ALA A 497 7.55 -32.30 1.22
N ILE A 498 7.78 -33.33 2.03
CA ILE A 498 7.74 -34.74 1.63
C ILE A 498 6.88 -35.52 2.63
N LEU A 499 5.96 -36.33 2.13
CA LEU A 499 5.18 -37.28 2.93
C LEU A 499 5.61 -38.71 2.59
N ASP A 500 6.10 -39.44 3.60
CA ASP A 500 6.39 -40.87 3.50
C ASP A 500 5.16 -41.69 3.90
N ARG A 501 4.54 -42.37 2.92
CA ARG A 501 3.36 -43.20 3.12
C ARG A 501 3.69 -44.67 2.82
N ASP A 502 3.54 -45.51 3.83
CA ASP A 502 3.84 -46.94 3.72
C ASP A 502 2.79 -47.68 2.85
N GLY A 503 3.24 -48.30 1.75
CA GLY A 503 2.45 -49.25 0.91
C GLY A 503 2.21 -48.80 -0.54
N ASP A 504 1.76 -49.73 -1.41
CA ASP A 504 1.65 -49.56 -2.88
C ASP A 504 0.33 -48.94 -3.39
N GLU A 505 -0.56 -48.47 -2.51
CA GLU A 505 -1.90 -48.00 -2.91
C GLU A 505 -1.90 -46.59 -3.51
N THR A 506 -2.57 -46.44 -4.66
CA THR A 506 -2.80 -45.15 -5.28
C THR A 506 -3.80 -44.30 -4.49
N TRP A 507 -3.53 -43.01 -4.28
CA TRP A 507 -4.44 -42.09 -3.59
C TRP A 507 -4.61 -40.77 -4.34
N THR A 508 -5.74 -40.10 -4.11
CA THR A 508 -6.12 -38.85 -4.77
C THR A 508 -6.37 -37.76 -3.74
N TRP A 509 -6.29 -36.50 -4.18
CA TRP A 509 -6.75 -35.36 -3.40
C TRP A 509 -8.18 -35.58 -2.92
N SER A 510 -8.43 -35.41 -1.62
CA SER A 510 -9.72 -35.70 -1.00
C SER A 510 -10.90 -34.96 -1.66
N ARG A 511 -10.61 -33.84 -2.35
CA ARG A 511 -11.51 -33.12 -3.27
C ARG A 511 -10.68 -32.45 -4.37
N ALA A 512 -10.94 -32.78 -5.64
CA ALA A 512 -10.42 -31.98 -6.75
C ALA A 512 -11.06 -30.58 -6.68
N CYS A 513 -10.25 -29.56 -6.41
CA CYS A 513 -10.68 -28.17 -6.57
C CYS A 513 -10.76 -27.87 -8.07
N PRO A 514 -11.91 -27.47 -8.64
CA PRO A 514 -12.02 -27.13 -10.06
C PRO A 514 -11.14 -25.95 -10.49
N ALA A 515 -10.63 -25.16 -9.53
CA ALA A 515 -9.85 -23.95 -9.75
C ALA A 515 -8.34 -24.12 -9.52
N SER A 516 -7.85 -25.33 -9.18
CA SER A 516 -6.40 -25.57 -9.10
C SER A 516 -5.89 -26.06 -10.45
N PRO A 517 -4.83 -25.46 -11.03
CA PRO A 517 -4.16 -26.01 -12.22
C PRO A 517 -3.66 -27.45 -12.02
N ASP A 518 -3.53 -27.89 -10.76
CA ASP A 518 -3.14 -29.25 -10.36
C ASP A 518 -4.30 -30.26 -10.30
N ALA A 519 -5.53 -29.89 -10.71
CA ALA A 519 -6.60 -30.89 -10.92
C ALA A 519 -6.20 -31.97 -11.95
N ALA A 520 -5.13 -31.74 -12.72
CA ALA A 520 -4.51 -32.68 -13.65
C ALA A 520 -3.44 -33.61 -13.04
N GLN A 521 -3.01 -33.39 -11.78
CA GLN A 521 -2.12 -34.35 -11.11
C GLN A 521 -2.95 -35.60 -10.76
N GLY A 522 -2.75 -36.65 -11.55
CA GLY A 522 -3.43 -37.94 -11.40
C GLY A 522 -3.19 -38.59 -10.03
N PRO A 523 -3.80 -39.76 -9.77
CA PRO A 523 -3.57 -40.49 -8.52
C PRO A 523 -2.08 -40.72 -8.27
N PHE A 524 -1.58 -40.35 -7.09
CA PHE A 524 -0.23 -40.66 -6.65
C PHE A 524 -0.17 -42.15 -6.33
N ALA A 525 0.80 -42.89 -6.87
CA ALA A 525 1.09 -44.24 -6.39
C ALA A 525 1.52 -44.18 -4.92
N GLY A 526 1.27 -45.24 -4.15
CA GLY A 526 1.76 -45.32 -2.78
C GLY A 526 3.30 -45.22 -2.73
N GLY A 527 3.85 -44.74 -1.60
CA GLY A 527 5.27 -44.42 -1.46
C GLY A 527 5.55 -42.99 -1.01
N VAL A 528 6.71 -42.46 -1.40
CA VAL A 528 7.20 -41.12 -1.05
C VAL A 528 6.55 -40.08 -1.96
N VAL A 529 5.94 -39.04 -1.37
CA VAL A 529 5.19 -38.03 -2.11
C VAL A 529 5.72 -36.63 -1.81
N ALA A 530 6.16 -35.92 -2.86
CA ALA A 530 6.41 -34.49 -2.82
C ALA A 530 5.09 -33.72 -2.68
N LEU A 531 4.96 -32.91 -1.62
CA LEU A 531 3.80 -32.07 -1.35
C LEU A 531 4.04 -30.59 -1.68
N SER A 532 5.24 -30.26 -2.16
CA SER A 532 5.59 -28.96 -2.73
C SER A 532 6.37 -29.17 -4.03
N ARG A 533 6.57 -28.08 -4.77
CA ARG A 533 7.44 -28.03 -5.95
C ARG A 533 8.33 -26.80 -5.87
N ASP A 534 9.49 -26.87 -6.52
CA ASP A 534 10.46 -25.78 -6.52
C ASP A 534 9.99 -24.67 -7.49
N HIS A 535 9.98 -23.43 -7.01
CA HIS A 535 9.56 -22.28 -7.80
C HIS A 535 10.74 -21.64 -8.54
N ARG A 536 11.19 -22.28 -9.63
CA ARG A 536 12.36 -21.85 -10.40
C ARG A 536 11.96 -21.09 -11.68
N PRO A 537 12.76 -20.11 -12.16
CA PRO A 537 12.48 -19.36 -13.39
C PRO A 537 12.52 -20.20 -14.67
N SER A 538 13.03 -21.43 -14.58
CA SER A 538 13.05 -22.42 -15.66
C SER A 538 11.68 -23.07 -15.87
N ASP A 539 10.77 -23.02 -14.88
CA ASP A 539 9.38 -23.43 -15.07
C ASP A 539 8.64 -22.36 -15.90
N ALA A 540 8.07 -22.79 -17.03
CA ALA A 540 7.34 -21.91 -17.94
C ALA A 540 6.14 -21.23 -17.26
N ALA A 541 5.46 -21.91 -16.34
CA ALA A 541 4.33 -21.32 -15.60
C ALA A 541 4.82 -20.20 -14.67
N GLU A 542 5.94 -20.41 -13.99
CA GLU A 542 6.54 -19.41 -13.10
C GLU A 542 7.12 -18.23 -13.89
N ALA A 543 7.77 -18.48 -15.03
CA ALA A 543 8.27 -17.42 -15.90
C ALA A 543 7.15 -16.49 -16.41
N VAL A 544 5.96 -17.03 -16.65
CA VAL A 544 4.76 -16.24 -17.00
C VAL A 544 4.32 -15.38 -15.81
N CYS A 545 4.24 -15.95 -14.60
CA CYS A 545 3.91 -15.21 -13.38
C CYS A 545 4.89 -14.06 -13.13
N VAL A 546 6.20 -14.34 -13.20
CA VAL A 546 7.28 -13.33 -13.08
C VAL A 546 7.08 -12.18 -14.06
N THR A 547 6.73 -12.49 -15.32
CA THR A 547 6.55 -11.46 -16.36
C THR A 547 5.24 -10.69 -16.17
N ALA A 548 4.19 -11.34 -15.65
CA ALA A 548 2.88 -10.74 -15.42
C ALA A 548 2.93 -9.62 -14.37
N VAL A 549 3.80 -9.74 -13.36
CA VAL A 549 4.06 -8.71 -12.32
C VAL A 549 5.16 -7.72 -12.73
N GLY A 550 5.50 -7.68 -14.02
CA GLY A 550 6.51 -6.75 -14.56
C GLY A 550 7.96 -7.13 -14.28
N GLY A 551 8.22 -8.32 -13.73
CA GLY A 551 9.54 -8.92 -13.61
C GLY A 551 10.13 -9.35 -14.96
N ARG A 552 11.42 -9.64 -14.97
CA ARG A 552 12.13 -10.08 -16.19
C ARG A 552 12.94 -11.33 -15.91
N VAL A 553 12.71 -12.36 -16.69
CA VAL A 553 13.53 -13.57 -16.71
C VAL A 553 14.64 -13.42 -17.75
N PHE A 554 15.86 -13.80 -17.41
CA PHE A 554 16.99 -13.80 -18.35
C PHE A 554 18.00 -14.90 -18.00
N THR A 555 18.80 -15.30 -18.99
CA THR A 555 19.89 -16.26 -18.81
C THR A 555 21.23 -15.58 -19.10
N LEU A 556 22.21 -15.75 -18.23
CA LEU A 556 23.55 -15.20 -18.44
C LEU A 556 24.32 -16.01 -19.50
N PRO A 557 25.22 -15.38 -20.29
CA PRO A 557 26.03 -16.11 -21.26
C PRO A 557 26.86 -17.22 -20.58
N GLY A 558 26.67 -18.46 -20.99
CA GLY A 558 27.38 -19.62 -20.42
C GLY A 558 26.70 -20.27 -19.21
N GLU A 559 25.61 -19.72 -18.69
CA GLU A 559 24.79 -20.37 -17.66
C GLU A 559 23.60 -21.11 -18.30
N ALA A 560 23.25 -22.27 -17.75
CA ALA A 560 22.13 -23.07 -18.23
C ALA A 560 20.78 -22.65 -17.64
N GLU A 561 20.77 -22.10 -16.43
CA GLU A 561 19.53 -21.78 -15.73
C GLU A 561 19.18 -20.29 -15.80
N PRO A 562 17.91 -19.96 -16.05
CA PRO A 562 17.43 -18.60 -16.04
C PRO A 562 17.33 -18.02 -14.63
N ARG A 563 17.31 -16.69 -14.55
CA ARG A 563 17.26 -15.88 -13.33
C ARG A 563 16.17 -14.82 -13.42
N VAL A 564 15.58 -14.46 -12.29
CA VAL A 564 14.75 -13.25 -12.15
C VAL A 564 15.67 -12.05 -11.95
N ALA A 565 15.48 -11.03 -12.77
CA ALA A 565 16.29 -9.82 -12.74
C ALA A 565 16.08 -8.99 -11.47
N HIS A 566 17.20 -8.57 -10.87
CA HIS A 566 17.22 -7.53 -9.85
C HIS A 566 16.77 -6.18 -10.43
N ARG A 567 16.13 -5.32 -9.61
CA ARG A 567 15.61 -3.99 -10.02
C ARG A 567 16.66 -3.06 -10.63
N SER A 568 17.91 -3.18 -10.19
CA SER A 568 19.06 -2.42 -10.70
C SER A 568 19.48 -2.83 -12.12
N GLY A 569 18.94 -3.94 -12.64
CA GLY A 569 19.33 -4.55 -13.90
C GLY A 569 20.63 -5.35 -13.85
N LYS A 570 21.30 -5.42 -12.69
CA LYS A 570 22.56 -6.16 -12.47
C LYS A 570 22.32 -7.39 -11.60
N GLY A 571 22.62 -8.58 -12.12
CA GLY A 571 22.43 -9.84 -11.40
C GLY A 571 20.98 -10.32 -11.37
N GLY A 572 20.76 -11.42 -10.67
CA GLY A 572 19.44 -12.05 -10.55
C GLY A 572 19.45 -13.30 -9.68
N VAL A 573 18.27 -13.64 -9.17
CA VAL A 573 18.04 -14.82 -8.31
C VAL A 573 17.46 -15.98 -9.11
N ARG A 574 17.64 -17.21 -8.60
CA ARG A 574 17.18 -18.46 -9.23
C ARG A 574 15.84 -18.95 -8.68
N ILE A 575 15.14 -18.10 -7.95
CA ILE A 575 13.81 -18.34 -7.40
C ILE A 575 12.82 -17.36 -8.00
N THR A 576 11.55 -17.75 -8.05
CA THR A 576 10.44 -16.93 -8.56
C THR A 576 9.43 -16.56 -7.47
N ARG A 577 9.55 -17.17 -6.29
CA ARG A 577 8.71 -16.91 -5.13
C ARG A 577 9.54 -16.91 -3.87
N ALA A 578 9.28 -15.95 -3.00
CA ALA A 578 9.86 -15.81 -1.66
C ALA A 578 9.05 -14.74 -0.91
N LEU A 579 9.22 -14.68 0.41
CA LEU A 579 8.82 -13.52 1.20
C LEU A 579 10.02 -12.57 1.32
N GLY A 580 9.78 -11.26 1.28
CA GLY A 580 10.85 -10.27 1.23
C GLY A 580 11.31 -10.02 -0.20
N ASP A 581 12.62 -9.99 -0.45
CA ASP A 581 13.17 -9.80 -1.80
C ASP A 581 12.63 -8.57 -2.55
N ALA A 582 12.39 -7.47 -1.83
CA ALA A 582 11.83 -6.24 -2.40
C ALA A 582 12.65 -5.69 -3.59
N ASP A 583 13.90 -6.12 -3.71
CA ASP A 583 14.81 -5.80 -4.81
C ASP A 583 14.56 -6.58 -6.11
N TYR A 584 13.75 -7.63 -6.08
CA TYR A 584 13.44 -8.50 -7.22
C TYR A 584 11.96 -8.39 -7.58
N PRO A 585 11.57 -7.45 -8.46
CA PRO A 585 10.15 -7.18 -8.76
C PRO A 585 9.40 -8.36 -9.42
N GLY A 586 10.11 -9.41 -9.82
CA GLY A 586 9.53 -10.63 -10.37
C GLY A 586 9.38 -11.77 -9.36
N VAL A 587 9.85 -11.61 -8.13
CA VAL A 587 9.71 -12.61 -7.05
C VAL A 587 8.41 -12.30 -6.31
N ILE A 588 7.48 -13.25 -6.28
CA ILE A 588 6.14 -13.05 -5.70
C ILE A 588 5.94 -13.83 -4.40
N PRO A 589 5.20 -13.28 -3.42
CA PRO A 589 4.95 -13.96 -2.15
C PRO A 589 3.78 -14.96 -2.21
N ASP A 590 3.06 -15.03 -3.32
CA ASP A 590 1.92 -15.92 -3.50
C ASP A 590 2.32 -17.39 -3.30
N PRO A 591 1.81 -18.11 -2.28
CA PRO A 591 2.18 -19.50 -2.07
C PRO A 591 1.49 -20.42 -3.08
N HIS A 592 2.19 -21.48 -3.48
CA HIS A 592 1.54 -22.68 -4.01
C HIS A 592 0.94 -23.47 -2.85
N ILE A 593 -0.36 -23.77 -2.90
CA ILE A 593 -1.09 -24.42 -1.79
C ILE A 593 -1.67 -25.76 -2.23
N VAL A 594 -1.26 -26.80 -1.52
CA VAL A 594 -1.58 -28.20 -1.71
C VAL A 594 -2.40 -28.72 -0.51
N GLY A 595 -3.38 -29.60 -0.74
CA GLY A 595 -4.24 -30.17 0.31
C GLY A 595 -5.68 -29.63 0.36
N PRO A 596 -6.62 -30.25 1.09
CA PRO A 596 -6.35 -31.16 2.18
C PRO A 596 -5.89 -32.54 1.69
N VAL A 597 -4.71 -32.95 2.15
CA VAL A 597 -4.29 -34.36 2.18
C VAL A 597 -4.87 -34.96 3.44
N ARG A 598 -5.68 -36.02 3.30
CA ARG A 598 -6.11 -36.78 4.47
C ARG A 598 -4.98 -37.68 4.93
N LEU A 599 -4.55 -37.50 6.18
CA LEU A 599 -3.58 -38.37 6.83
C LEU A 599 -4.22 -39.71 7.18
N LEU A 600 -3.45 -40.78 6.99
CA LEU A 600 -3.84 -42.17 7.15
C LEU A 600 -2.95 -42.84 8.20
N GLY A 601 -3.42 -43.95 8.76
CA GLY A 601 -2.67 -44.76 9.74
C GLY A 601 -1.31 -45.28 9.25
N ARG A 602 -1.03 -45.19 7.95
CA ARG A 602 0.21 -45.62 7.28
C ARG A 602 1.15 -44.48 6.91
N ASP A 603 0.81 -43.25 7.28
CA ASP A 603 1.72 -42.11 7.08
C ASP A 603 2.81 -42.16 8.16
N ALA A 604 4.05 -42.35 7.73
CA ALA A 604 5.18 -42.54 8.61
C ALA A 604 5.71 -41.19 9.11
N THR A 605 6.15 -40.35 8.17
CA THR A 605 6.78 -39.05 8.45
C THR A 605 6.33 -37.99 7.46
N LEU A 606 6.17 -36.77 7.95
CA LEU A 606 6.11 -35.56 7.14
C LEU A 606 7.43 -34.80 7.35
N THR A 607 8.15 -34.51 6.29
CA THR A 607 9.49 -33.95 6.32
C THR A 607 9.52 -32.63 5.56
N LEU A 608 10.03 -31.58 6.18
CA LEU A 608 10.27 -30.28 5.57
C LEU A 608 11.77 -30.01 5.56
N VAL A 609 12.34 -29.59 4.43
CA VAL A 609 13.78 -29.35 4.27
C VAL A 609 14.07 -28.13 3.40
N THR A 610 15.24 -27.54 3.58
CA THR A 610 15.80 -26.49 2.71
C THR A 610 16.56 -27.10 1.53
N ASP A 611 16.97 -26.27 0.57
CA ASP A 611 17.62 -26.74 -0.66
C ASP A 611 18.98 -27.42 -0.39
N GLY A 612 19.68 -27.02 0.68
CA GLY A 612 20.91 -27.66 1.13
C GLY A 612 20.76 -29.16 1.42
N VAL A 613 19.55 -29.64 1.70
CA VAL A 613 19.25 -31.08 1.78
C VAL A 613 18.69 -31.60 0.45
N SER A 614 17.67 -30.96 -0.12
CA SER A 614 16.95 -31.50 -1.28
C SER A 614 17.73 -31.47 -2.60
N ASP A 615 18.77 -30.63 -2.71
CA ASP A 615 19.67 -30.63 -3.87
C ASP A 615 20.65 -31.82 -3.84
N ARG A 616 20.83 -32.46 -2.67
CA ARG A 616 21.79 -33.56 -2.47
C ARG A 616 21.14 -34.91 -2.25
N LEU A 617 19.96 -34.92 -1.63
CA LEU A 617 19.21 -36.14 -1.31
C LEU A 617 17.88 -36.13 -2.07
N SER A 618 17.61 -37.19 -2.82
CA SER A 618 16.28 -37.38 -3.42
C SER A 618 15.22 -37.64 -2.34
N ASP A 619 13.96 -37.37 -2.65
CA ASP A 619 12.86 -37.62 -1.72
C ASP A 619 12.84 -39.09 -1.22
N ASP A 620 13.11 -40.04 -2.10
CA ASP A 620 13.26 -41.46 -1.76
C ASP A 620 14.43 -41.73 -0.80
N ALA A 621 15.56 -41.06 -1.01
CA ALA A 621 16.72 -41.18 -0.13
C ALA A 621 16.42 -40.58 1.25
N VAL A 622 15.73 -39.43 1.31
CA VAL A 622 15.27 -38.81 2.57
C VAL A 622 14.37 -39.78 3.33
N ALA A 623 13.35 -40.33 2.67
CA ALA A 623 12.45 -41.30 3.29
C ALA A 623 13.19 -42.56 3.75
N GLN A 624 14.13 -43.06 2.94
CA GLN A 624 14.92 -44.24 3.27
C GLN A 624 15.85 -44.02 4.48
N ILE A 625 16.55 -42.90 4.53
CA ILE A 625 17.38 -42.51 5.69
C ILE A 625 16.52 -42.45 6.95
N LEU A 626 15.34 -41.84 6.86
CA LEU A 626 14.41 -41.81 7.97
C LEU A 626 13.94 -43.22 8.35
N ARG A 627 13.61 -44.10 7.38
CA ARG A 627 13.27 -45.52 7.59
C ARG A 627 14.35 -46.28 8.36
N ASP A 628 15.61 -46.00 8.06
CA ASP A 628 16.77 -46.67 8.68
C ASP A 628 17.21 -46.02 10.01
N THR A 629 16.64 -44.87 10.37
CA THR A 629 16.96 -44.13 11.58
C THR A 629 15.95 -44.42 12.69
N CYS A 630 16.45 -44.57 13.92
CA CYS A 630 15.59 -44.70 15.11
C CYS A 630 14.62 -43.50 15.17
N PRO A 631 13.31 -43.70 15.38
CA PRO A 631 12.29 -42.64 15.33
C PRO A 631 12.30 -41.77 16.59
N GLU A 632 13.48 -41.33 17.03
CA GLU A 632 13.62 -40.30 18.05
C GLU A 632 13.62 -38.91 17.39
N PRO A 633 12.94 -37.91 18.00
CA PRO A 633 12.73 -36.60 17.39
C PRO A 633 13.96 -35.97 16.76
N HIS A 634 15.12 -36.03 17.43
CA HIS A 634 16.36 -35.38 17.02
C HIS A 634 17.24 -36.24 16.09
N LEU A 635 17.08 -37.57 16.07
CA LEU A 635 17.97 -38.46 15.31
C LEU A 635 17.67 -38.43 13.81
N GLY A 636 16.40 -38.44 13.42
CA GLY A 636 15.99 -38.37 12.01
C GLY A 636 16.52 -37.12 11.29
N PRO A 637 16.18 -35.91 11.75
CA PRO A 637 16.72 -34.67 11.17
C PRO A 637 18.25 -34.63 11.14
N LYS A 638 18.91 -35.05 12.22
CA LYS A 638 20.38 -35.10 12.28
C LYS A 638 20.98 -36.05 11.25
N ALA A 639 20.37 -37.21 11.03
CA ALA A 639 20.81 -38.17 10.02
C ALA A 639 20.68 -37.58 8.60
N LEU A 640 19.62 -36.81 8.34
CA LEU A 640 19.47 -36.10 7.06
C LEU A 640 20.56 -35.04 6.85
N LEU A 641 20.86 -34.25 7.88
CA LEU A 641 21.93 -33.24 7.81
C LEU A 641 23.30 -33.89 7.53
N VAL A 642 23.64 -34.95 8.27
CA VAL A 642 24.90 -35.68 8.07
C VAL A 642 24.97 -36.25 6.65
N ALA A 643 23.90 -36.90 6.18
CA ALA A 643 23.86 -37.45 4.84
C ALA A 643 23.99 -36.38 3.74
N ALA A 644 23.36 -35.22 3.91
CA ALA A 644 23.48 -34.10 2.97
C ALA A 644 24.91 -33.54 2.93
N LEU A 645 25.54 -33.34 4.09
CA LEU A 645 26.93 -32.88 4.20
C LEU A 645 27.92 -33.89 3.61
N ASP A 646 27.73 -35.19 3.88
CA ASP A 646 28.55 -36.26 3.29
C ASP A 646 28.36 -36.36 1.76
N ALA A 647 27.17 -36.03 1.27
CA ALA A 647 26.88 -35.88 -0.16
C ALA A 647 27.39 -34.55 -0.76
N GLY A 648 28.11 -33.74 0.03
CA GLY A 648 28.78 -32.52 -0.42
C GLY A 648 27.88 -31.29 -0.46
N ALA A 649 26.90 -31.17 0.43
CA ALA A 649 26.15 -29.94 0.62
C ALA A 649 27.10 -28.76 0.93
N ASP A 650 26.95 -27.68 0.17
CA ASP A 650 27.72 -26.44 0.24
C ASP A 650 26.89 -25.25 0.72
N ASP A 651 25.69 -25.53 1.24
CA ASP A 651 24.77 -24.55 1.82
C ASP A 651 24.51 -24.78 3.31
N ASN A 652 23.72 -23.89 3.91
CA ASN A 652 23.02 -24.19 5.15
C ASN A 652 22.12 -25.41 4.94
N VAL A 653 21.97 -26.22 5.99
CA VAL A 653 21.16 -27.43 5.93
C VAL A 653 20.18 -27.41 7.09
N CYS A 654 18.89 -27.49 6.78
CA CYS A 654 17.83 -27.56 7.76
C CYS A 654 16.85 -28.69 7.43
N ALA A 655 16.47 -29.44 8.46
CA ALA A 655 15.46 -30.48 8.37
C ALA A 655 14.52 -30.42 9.58
N LEU A 656 13.21 -30.44 9.31
CA LEU A 656 12.14 -30.63 10.28
C LEU A 656 11.38 -31.91 9.94
N VAL A 657 11.31 -32.84 10.89
CA VAL A 657 10.63 -34.12 10.70
C VAL A 657 9.50 -34.25 11.72
N VAL A 658 8.28 -34.43 11.23
CA VAL A 658 7.07 -34.71 12.02
C VAL A 658 6.78 -36.21 11.94
N TYR A 659 6.72 -36.86 13.10
CA TYR A 659 6.45 -38.28 13.22
C TYR A 659 4.94 -38.52 13.37
N LEU A 660 4.33 -39.10 12.35
CA LEU A 660 2.90 -39.31 12.26
C LEU A 660 2.51 -40.68 12.82
N ASN A 661 3.16 -41.78 12.37
CA ASN A 661 2.73 -43.11 12.81
C ASN A 661 3.75 -44.28 12.75
N ARG A 662 5.03 -44.05 13.08
CA ARG A 662 5.95 -45.18 13.34
C ARG A 662 5.86 -45.69 14.78
N HIS A 663 5.57 -46.98 14.92
CA HIS A 663 5.93 -47.74 16.12
C HIS A 663 7.44 -48.04 16.08
N PRO A 664 8.12 -48.12 17.25
CA PRO A 664 9.40 -48.81 17.33
C PRO A 664 9.28 -50.28 16.93
#